data_AF-A0A2J5A0Z9-F1
#
_entry.id   AF-A0A2J5A0Z9-F1
#
_cell.length_a   1.000
_cell.length_b   1.000
_cell.length_c   1.000
_cell.angle_alpha   90.00
_cell.angle_beta   90.00
_cell.angle_gamma   90.00
#
_symmetry.space_group_name_H-M   'P 1'
#
loop_
_entity.id
_entity.type
_entity.pdbx_description
1 polymer ?
#
loop_
_entity_poly.entity_id
_entity_poly.type
_entity_poly.pdbx_seq_one_letter_code
_entity_poly.pdbx_strand_id
1 'polypeptide(L)'
;MEPRVSYISPRLNEEALQHAIAYKLMFILGKDPSLANKHEWLNATLFAVRDRLVERWLRAHRARISQQARQVYYLSMEFLIGRTLSNALLSLGIYEDVKTALAGMGLDLEELIDEENDPGLGNGGLGRLAACFLDSLATLGLPGRGYGIRYDYGMFKQNIIDGRQMESPDYWLEYGNPWEFERHKTRYTVRFGGRIQHEGKNSRWLETEEIIAVAYDQIIPGYETDATNTLRLWSAQASSEINLGKFNQGDYFAAVEDKNHSENVSRVLYPDDSTYSGRELRVRQEYFLVSATVQDILTRHYQLYQTYDNLADKIAIHLNDTHPVLSIPELMRLLIDEHSFSWDDAFEVTCQVFSYTNHTLMSEALETWPVDMLGKILPRHLQIIFEINDYFLKTMQEHYPDDIALLSRTSIIDESNGRRVRMAWLAVVVSHKVNGVSELHSRLMVESLFADFARIFPRRFTNVTNGVTPRRWLAAANPALSGVLDRYIGQTWRTDLSQLSELGEYQDYPLVNQAVSEAKLANKQRLADYIARQLGVVVNPKALFDVQIKRIHEYKRQLMNVLHVITRYNRIKADPQAEWVPRVVIFAGKAASAYHTAKQIIHLINDVAKVINNDPQIGDRLKVVFIPNYSVSLAQMIIPAADLSEQISLAGTEASGTSNMKFALNGALTIGTLDGANVEMLEHVGEDNIFIFGNTAAEVEALRSNGYQPRDYYDQDQELRQALTQMGTGVFSPQEPGRYRGLLDSLINFGDHYQVLADYRSYVDCQDKVDALYRTPEEWTAKAMLNITHMGYFSSDRTVREYAQKIWYIDKTQL
;
A
#
# COMPACT_ATOMS: atom_id res chain seq x y z
N MET A 1 4.82 -25.35 -34.53
CA MET A 1 4.05 -24.85 -35.69
C MET A 1 3.51 -23.48 -35.31
N GLU A 2 3.97 -22.41 -35.96
CA GLU A 2 3.27 -21.13 -35.84
C GLU A 2 1.88 -21.27 -36.46
N PRO A 3 0.80 -20.90 -35.76
CA PRO A 3 -0.53 -20.92 -36.35
C PRO A 3 -0.57 -19.96 -37.55
N ARG A 4 -1.07 -20.42 -38.69
CA ARG A 4 -1.31 -19.62 -39.91
C ARG A 4 -2.54 -18.72 -39.74
N VAL A 5 -2.57 -17.89 -38.70
CA VAL A 5 -3.66 -16.96 -38.45
C VAL A 5 -3.13 -15.53 -38.60
N SER A 6 -3.62 -14.84 -39.63
CA SER A 6 -3.43 -13.40 -39.78
C SER A 6 -4.58 -12.69 -39.06
N TYR A 7 -4.27 -11.70 -38.22
CA TYR A 7 -5.27 -10.85 -37.55
C TYR A 7 -4.94 -9.38 -37.80
N ILE A 8 -5.96 -8.52 -37.71
CA ILE A 8 -5.80 -7.07 -37.88
C ILE A 8 -5.63 -6.45 -36.49
N SER A 9 -4.50 -5.79 -36.25
CA SER A 9 -4.26 -5.06 -35.00
C SER A 9 -5.23 -3.88 -34.84
N PRO A 10 -5.68 -3.56 -33.60
CA PRO A 10 -6.59 -2.43 -33.37
C PRO A 10 -5.98 -1.10 -33.82
N ARG A 11 -6.70 -0.34 -34.65
CA ARG A 11 -6.28 1.00 -35.12
C ARG A 11 -6.61 2.08 -34.09
N LEU A 12 -5.87 3.19 -34.09
CA LEU A 12 -6.01 4.27 -33.09
C LEU A 12 -6.81 5.50 -33.56
N ASN A 13 -7.25 5.56 -34.81
CA ASN A 13 -8.06 6.70 -35.25
C ASN A 13 -9.46 6.69 -34.59
N GLU A 14 -10.08 7.88 -34.53
CA GLU A 14 -11.36 8.12 -33.86
C GLU A 14 -12.45 7.13 -34.29
N GLU A 15 -12.69 6.98 -35.59
CA GLU A 15 -13.72 6.07 -36.13
C GLU A 15 -13.48 4.62 -35.70
N ALA A 16 -12.23 4.16 -35.72
CA ALA A 16 -11.87 2.81 -35.29
C ALA A 16 -12.05 2.62 -33.78
N LEU A 17 -11.82 3.64 -32.96
CA LEU A 17 -12.07 3.60 -31.52
C LEU A 17 -13.58 3.57 -31.23
N GLN A 18 -14.36 4.45 -31.85
CA GLN A 18 -15.82 4.47 -31.71
C GLN A 18 -16.43 3.12 -32.10
N HIS A 19 -16.01 2.57 -33.25
CA HIS A 19 -16.46 1.25 -33.68
C HIS A 19 -16.01 0.15 -32.72
N ALA A 20 -14.77 0.17 -32.22
CA ALA A 20 -14.31 -0.82 -31.25
C ALA A 20 -15.14 -0.78 -29.96
N ILE A 21 -15.41 0.42 -29.40
CA ILE A 21 -16.21 0.59 -28.19
C ILE A 21 -17.65 0.10 -28.43
N ALA A 22 -18.31 0.56 -29.50
CA ALA A 22 -19.66 0.14 -29.84
C ALA A 22 -19.74 -1.39 -30.09
N TYR A 23 -18.74 -1.97 -30.75
CA TYR A 23 -18.63 -3.40 -30.97
C TYR A 23 -18.56 -4.17 -29.64
N LYS A 24 -17.76 -3.71 -28.67
CA LYS A 24 -17.68 -4.34 -27.35
C LYS A 24 -19.00 -4.22 -26.59
N LEU A 25 -19.68 -3.09 -26.67
CA LEU A 25 -21.00 -2.92 -26.08
C LEU A 25 -22.01 -3.93 -26.64
N MET A 26 -22.08 -4.06 -27.96
CA MET A 26 -23.08 -4.91 -28.62
C MET A 26 -22.75 -6.40 -28.51
N PHE A 27 -21.50 -6.80 -28.73
CA PHE A 27 -21.15 -8.22 -28.94
C PHE A 27 -20.45 -8.87 -27.75
N ILE A 28 -19.90 -8.08 -26.82
CA ILE A 28 -19.35 -8.61 -25.56
C ILE A 28 -20.34 -8.43 -24.42
N LEU A 29 -20.96 -7.24 -24.30
CA LEU A 29 -21.94 -6.97 -23.24
C LEU A 29 -23.38 -7.30 -23.63
N GLY A 30 -23.67 -7.47 -24.93
CA GLY A 30 -25.02 -7.79 -25.39
C GLY A 30 -26.01 -6.63 -25.24
N LYS A 31 -25.55 -5.38 -25.36
CA LYS A 31 -26.36 -4.18 -25.09
C LYS A 31 -26.59 -3.35 -26.35
N ASP A 32 -27.82 -2.86 -26.48
CA ASP A 32 -28.18 -1.87 -27.50
C ASP A 32 -27.65 -0.49 -27.07
N PRO A 33 -26.92 0.25 -27.94
CA PRO A 33 -26.40 1.57 -27.63
C PRO A 33 -27.45 2.57 -27.10
N SER A 34 -28.70 2.46 -27.54
CA SER A 34 -29.80 3.35 -27.12
C SER A 34 -30.31 3.11 -25.70
N LEU A 35 -30.01 1.96 -25.11
CA LEU A 35 -30.46 1.56 -23.76
C LEU A 35 -29.31 1.44 -22.76
N ALA A 36 -28.06 1.59 -23.21
CA ALA A 36 -26.89 1.35 -22.41
C ALA A 36 -26.68 2.42 -21.33
N ASN A 37 -26.40 1.99 -20.11
CA ASN A 37 -26.08 2.89 -19.00
C ASN A 37 -24.57 3.25 -18.98
N LYS A 38 -24.17 4.17 -18.09
CA LYS A 38 -22.77 4.61 -17.97
C LYS A 38 -21.81 3.47 -17.67
N HIS A 39 -22.19 2.55 -16.78
CA HIS A 39 -21.36 1.41 -16.41
C HIS A 39 -21.12 0.45 -17.59
N GLU A 40 -22.13 0.23 -18.43
CA GLU A 40 -22.01 -0.59 -19.64
C GLU A 40 -21.11 0.08 -20.69
N TRP A 41 -21.24 1.39 -20.87
CA TRP A 41 -20.32 2.17 -21.72
C TRP A 41 -18.88 2.19 -21.20
N LEU A 42 -18.70 2.26 -19.88
CA LEU A 42 -17.40 2.10 -19.23
C LEU A 42 -16.83 0.73 -19.60
N ASN A 43 -17.53 -0.37 -19.31
CA ASN A 43 -17.02 -1.73 -19.57
C ASN A 43 -16.69 -1.96 -21.06
N ALA A 44 -17.49 -1.43 -21.98
CA ALA A 44 -17.20 -1.46 -23.40
C ALA A 44 -15.87 -0.75 -23.74
N THR A 45 -15.65 0.42 -23.14
CA THR A 45 -14.40 1.20 -23.25
C THR A 45 -13.22 0.43 -22.66
N LEU A 46 -13.36 -0.16 -21.47
CA LEU A 46 -12.32 -0.97 -20.82
C LEU A 46 -11.90 -2.13 -21.72
N PHE A 47 -12.84 -2.85 -22.32
CA PHE A 47 -12.52 -3.95 -23.25
C PHE A 47 -11.80 -3.46 -24.52
N ALA A 48 -12.22 -2.33 -25.09
CA ALA A 48 -11.57 -1.76 -26.27
C ALA A 48 -10.12 -1.34 -25.98
N VAL A 49 -9.86 -0.77 -24.80
CA VAL A 49 -8.50 -0.41 -24.34
C VAL A 49 -7.69 -1.66 -24.02
N ARG A 50 -8.28 -2.65 -23.33
CA ARG A 50 -7.62 -3.91 -22.97
C ARG A 50 -7.11 -4.67 -24.19
N ASP A 51 -7.85 -4.71 -25.30
CA ASP A 51 -7.41 -5.39 -26.53
C ASP A 51 -6.06 -4.85 -27.04
N ARG A 52 -5.82 -3.54 -26.90
CA ARG A 52 -4.55 -2.89 -27.29
C ARG A 52 -3.41 -3.26 -26.33
N LEU A 53 -3.72 -3.44 -25.04
CA LEU A 53 -2.76 -3.94 -24.06
C LEU A 53 -2.37 -5.41 -24.31
N VAL A 54 -3.30 -6.24 -24.75
CA VAL A 54 -3.05 -7.68 -25.00
C VAL A 54 -1.94 -7.87 -26.05
N GLU A 55 -1.92 -7.06 -27.11
CA GLU A 55 -0.89 -7.17 -28.14
C GLU A 55 0.51 -6.81 -27.61
N ARG A 56 0.63 -5.75 -26.79
CA ARG A 56 1.88 -5.44 -26.07
C ARG A 56 2.26 -6.58 -25.12
N TRP A 57 1.29 -7.13 -24.42
CA TRP A 57 1.48 -8.20 -23.44
C TRP A 57 1.99 -9.51 -24.04
N LEU A 58 1.42 -9.95 -25.17
CA LEU A 58 1.89 -11.14 -25.86
C LEU A 58 3.29 -10.95 -26.45
N ARG A 59 3.61 -9.76 -26.99
CA ARG A 59 4.95 -9.46 -27.53
C ARG A 59 6.01 -9.47 -26.42
N ALA A 60 5.78 -8.74 -25.33
CA ALA A 60 6.68 -8.73 -24.18
C ALA A 60 6.88 -10.13 -23.57
N HIS A 61 5.81 -10.92 -23.48
CA HIS A 61 5.90 -12.29 -22.97
C HIS A 61 6.78 -13.19 -23.85
N ARG A 62 6.61 -13.13 -25.19
CA ARG A 62 7.44 -13.90 -26.13
C ARG A 62 8.90 -13.48 -26.07
N ALA A 63 9.17 -12.18 -26.01
CA ALA A 63 10.53 -11.64 -25.93
C ALA A 63 11.27 -12.13 -24.67
N ARG A 64 10.60 -12.18 -23.51
CA ARG A 64 11.18 -12.72 -22.28
C ARG A 64 11.53 -14.19 -22.37
N ILE A 65 10.63 -14.98 -22.96
CA ILE A 65 10.84 -16.42 -23.14
C ILE A 65 12.02 -16.67 -24.08
N SER A 66 12.07 -15.97 -25.22
CA SER A 66 13.15 -16.16 -26.21
C SER A 66 14.53 -15.77 -25.65
N GLN A 67 14.59 -14.76 -24.78
CA GLN A 67 15.82 -14.33 -24.12
C GLN A 67 16.17 -15.15 -22.87
N GLN A 68 15.31 -16.08 -22.43
CA GLN A 68 15.50 -16.84 -21.19
C GLN A 68 15.86 -15.95 -19.98
N ALA A 69 15.21 -14.78 -19.89
CA ALA A 69 15.55 -13.74 -18.94
C ALA A 69 15.29 -14.20 -17.49
N ARG A 70 16.19 -13.81 -16.56
CA ARG A 70 15.93 -13.94 -15.12
C ARG A 70 14.75 -13.05 -14.74
N GLN A 71 13.79 -13.57 -13.97
CA GLN A 71 12.57 -12.84 -13.65
C GLN A 71 12.37 -12.70 -12.13
N VAL A 72 11.91 -11.53 -11.70
CA VAL A 72 11.48 -11.31 -10.30
C VAL A 72 10.01 -11.67 -10.11
N TYR A 73 9.74 -12.38 -9.02
CA TYR A 73 8.41 -12.69 -8.49
C TYR A 73 8.20 -11.92 -7.20
N TYR A 74 7.32 -10.92 -7.23
CA TYR A 74 7.05 -10.04 -6.11
C TYR A 74 5.77 -10.50 -5.39
N LEU A 75 5.91 -11.02 -4.18
CA LEU A 75 4.81 -11.61 -3.41
C LEU A 75 4.31 -10.60 -2.38
N SER A 76 3.02 -10.28 -2.40
CA SER A 76 2.41 -9.35 -1.46
C SER A 76 0.97 -9.76 -1.16
N MET A 77 0.55 -9.60 0.10
CA MET A 77 -0.85 -9.78 0.50
C MET A 77 -1.75 -8.68 -0.03
N GLU A 78 -1.20 -7.53 -0.40
CA GLU A 78 -1.96 -6.40 -0.95
C GLU A 78 -1.34 -5.78 -2.20
N PHE A 79 -2.20 -5.34 -3.12
CA PHE A 79 -1.90 -4.51 -4.30
C PHE A 79 -2.96 -3.43 -4.44
N LEU A 80 -2.65 -2.21 -4.00
CA LEU A 80 -3.59 -1.11 -4.05
C LEU A 80 -3.48 -0.39 -5.40
N ILE A 81 -3.89 -1.02 -6.50
CA ILE A 81 -3.64 -0.53 -7.88
C ILE A 81 -4.46 0.72 -8.25
N GLY A 82 -5.66 0.88 -7.68
CA GLY A 82 -6.62 1.92 -8.05
C GLY A 82 -7.27 1.68 -9.41
N ARG A 83 -8.09 2.62 -9.87
CA ARG A 83 -8.69 2.60 -11.21
C ARG A 83 -7.65 2.38 -12.29
N THR A 84 -7.91 1.47 -13.22
CA THR A 84 -6.93 1.01 -14.21
C THR A 84 -7.04 1.77 -15.53
N LEU A 85 -8.23 2.27 -15.89
CA LEU A 85 -8.47 2.92 -17.18
C LEU A 85 -7.55 4.11 -17.41
N SER A 86 -7.53 5.08 -16.49
CA SER A 86 -6.70 6.29 -16.64
C SER A 86 -5.22 5.97 -16.81
N ASN A 87 -4.71 4.98 -16.06
CA ASN A 87 -3.34 4.52 -16.16
C ASN A 87 -3.05 3.79 -17.48
N ALA A 88 -3.99 2.94 -17.94
CA ALA A 88 -3.85 2.24 -19.21
C ALA A 88 -3.84 3.21 -20.40
N LEU A 89 -4.74 4.20 -20.40
CA LEU A 89 -4.80 5.25 -21.42
C LEU A 89 -3.51 6.07 -21.46
N LEU A 90 -3.00 6.45 -20.29
CA LEU A 90 -1.75 7.19 -20.16
C LEU A 90 -0.55 6.36 -20.66
N SER A 91 -0.39 5.12 -20.21
CA SER A 91 0.73 4.25 -20.62
C SER A 91 0.70 3.89 -22.11
N LEU A 92 -0.49 3.82 -22.71
CA LEU A 92 -0.65 3.60 -24.15
C LEU A 92 -0.39 4.86 -24.98
N GLY A 93 -0.52 6.06 -24.38
CA GLY A 93 -0.46 7.33 -25.09
C GLY A 93 -1.73 7.65 -25.87
N ILE A 94 -2.91 7.16 -25.44
CA ILE A 94 -4.18 7.25 -26.19
C ILE A 94 -5.29 7.97 -25.42
N TYR A 95 -4.94 8.72 -24.37
CA TYR A 95 -5.92 9.39 -23.51
C TYR A 95 -6.83 10.36 -24.31
N GLU A 96 -6.21 11.27 -25.07
CA GLU A 96 -6.94 12.24 -25.88
C GLU A 96 -7.69 11.59 -27.06
N ASP A 97 -7.16 10.51 -27.64
CA ASP A 97 -7.83 9.76 -28.71
C ASP A 97 -9.14 9.14 -28.21
N VAL A 98 -9.11 8.49 -27.04
CA VAL A 98 -10.30 7.88 -26.42
C VAL A 98 -11.27 8.94 -25.94
N LYS A 99 -10.79 10.04 -25.36
CA LYS A 99 -11.62 11.18 -24.97
C LYS A 99 -12.37 11.77 -26.16
N THR A 100 -11.68 11.98 -27.28
CA THR A 100 -12.27 12.52 -28.52
C THR A 100 -13.30 11.53 -29.09
N ALA A 101 -12.96 10.24 -29.15
CA ALA A 101 -13.86 9.21 -29.63
C ALA A 101 -15.16 9.13 -28.81
N LEU A 102 -15.06 9.13 -27.48
CA LEU A 102 -16.21 9.12 -26.57
C LEU A 102 -17.05 10.40 -26.69
N ALA A 103 -16.41 11.57 -26.81
CA ALA A 103 -17.12 12.83 -27.03
C ALA A 103 -17.93 12.80 -28.34
N GLY A 104 -17.38 12.24 -29.42
CA GLY A 104 -18.10 12.00 -30.68
C GLY A 104 -19.29 11.03 -30.56
N MET A 105 -19.29 10.19 -29.51
CA MET A 105 -20.42 9.31 -29.13
C MET A 105 -21.38 9.96 -28.12
N GLY A 106 -21.12 11.20 -27.70
CA GLY A 106 -21.92 11.91 -26.69
C GLY A 106 -21.64 11.48 -25.24
N LEU A 107 -20.46 10.90 -24.97
CA LEU A 107 -20.03 10.42 -23.65
C LEU A 107 -18.86 11.25 -23.12
N ASP A 108 -18.80 11.42 -21.80
CA ASP A 108 -17.68 12.09 -21.12
C ASP A 108 -16.73 11.05 -20.48
N LEU A 109 -15.44 11.13 -20.80
CA LEU A 109 -14.44 10.17 -20.30
C LEU A 109 -14.26 10.26 -18.78
N GLU A 110 -14.30 11.46 -18.19
CA GLU A 110 -14.09 11.64 -16.75
C GLU A 110 -15.28 11.04 -15.97
N GLU A 111 -16.51 11.22 -16.45
CA GLU A 111 -17.70 10.57 -15.90
C GLU A 111 -17.60 9.04 -15.95
N LEU A 112 -17.06 8.47 -17.04
CA LEU A 112 -16.85 7.03 -17.15
C LEU A 112 -15.73 6.53 -16.23
N ILE A 113 -14.61 7.26 -16.12
CA ILE A 113 -13.54 6.93 -15.17
C ILE A 113 -14.09 6.96 -13.74
N ASP A 114 -14.99 7.89 -13.42
CA ASP A 114 -15.62 7.99 -12.09
C ASP A 114 -16.55 6.82 -11.74
N GLU A 115 -17.08 6.14 -12.75
CA GLU A 115 -17.88 4.92 -12.61
C GLU A 115 -17.02 3.67 -12.38
N GLU A 116 -15.70 3.71 -12.64
CA GLU A 116 -14.80 2.58 -12.39
C GLU A 116 -14.55 2.40 -10.88
N ASN A 117 -14.80 1.20 -10.36
CA ASN A 117 -14.49 0.87 -8.98
C ASN A 117 -12.98 0.68 -8.77
N ASP A 118 -12.45 1.16 -7.64
CA ASP A 118 -11.11 0.77 -7.19
C ASP A 118 -11.11 -0.74 -6.88
N PRO A 119 -10.15 -1.53 -7.40
CA PRO A 119 -10.04 -2.93 -7.05
C PRO A 119 -9.77 -3.11 -5.54
N GLY A 120 -10.60 -3.91 -4.88
CA GLY A 120 -10.49 -4.27 -3.46
C GLY A 120 -9.32 -5.21 -3.19
N LEU A 121 -8.11 -4.84 -3.59
CA LEU A 121 -6.92 -5.70 -3.56
C LEU A 121 -5.88 -5.24 -2.53
N GLY A 122 -6.12 -4.15 -1.81
CA GLY A 122 -5.18 -3.64 -0.82
C GLY A 122 -5.80 -2.66 0.17
N ASN A 123 -5.02 -2.29 1.18
CA ASN A 123 -5.42 -1.35 2.22
C ASN A 123 -4.44 -0.17 2.35
N GLY A 124 -3.14 -0.45 2.48
CA GLY A 124 -2.17 0.52 2.99
C GLY A 124 -1.06 0.95 2.02
N GLY A 125 -0.02 1.53 2.63
CA GLY A 125 1.19 1.97 1.93
C GLY A 125 1.98 0.80 1.32
N LEU A 126 1.96 -0.38 1.94
CA LEU A 126 2.62 -1.59 1.45
C LEU A 126 2.04 -2.02 0.09
N GLY A 127 0.72 -2.12 -0.02
CA GLY A 127 0.04 -2.47 -1.26
C GLY A 127 0.15 -1.39 -2.32
N ARG A 128 0.22 -0.12 -1.90
CA ARG A 128 0.43 0.98 -2.85
C ARG A 128 1.85 1.01 -3.40
N LEU A 129 2.85 0.67 -2.58
CA LEU A 129 4.24 0.50 -2.98
C LEU A 129 4.35 -0.64 -3.98
N ALA A 130 3.79 -1.81 -3.67
CA ALA A 130 3.75 -2.97 -4.57
C ALA A 130 3.19 -2.59 -5.95
N ALA A 131 2.10 -1.83 -5.98
CA ALA A 131 1.52 -1.34 -7.23
C ALA A 131 2.41 -0.32 -7.97
N CYS A 132 3.11 0.58 -7.26
CA CYS A 132 4.11 1.47 -7.89
C CYS A 132 5.29 0.67 -8.47
N PHE A 133 5.74 -0.38 -7.79
CA PHE A 133 6.85 -1.22 -8.25
C PHE A 133 6.49 -2.00 -9.51
N LEU A 134 5.27 -2.54 -9.61
CA LEU A 134 4.84 -3.22 -10.84
C LEU A 134 4.80 -2.26 -12.04
N ASP A 135 4.33 -1.03 -11.84
CA ASP A 135 4.34 0.02 -12.87
C ASP A 135 5.77 0.41 -13.29
N SER A 136 6.67 0.60 -12.34
CA SER A 136 8.10 0.87 -12.61
C SER A 136 8.82 -0.30 -13.28
N LEU A 137 8.59 -1.54 -12.83
CA LEU A 137 9.12 -2.74 -13.48
C LEU A 137 8.70 -2.80 -14.95
N ALA A 138 7.42 -2.50 -15.24
CA ALA A 138 6.91 -2.50 -16.61
C ALA A 138 7.53 -1.36 -17.43
N THR A 139 7.55 -0.14 -16.89
CA THR A 139 8.10 1.05 -17.56
C THR A 139 9.59 0.91 -17.88
N LEU A 140 10.37 0.30 -16.98
CA LEU A 140 11.80 0.04 -17.18
C LEU A 140 12.08 -1.15 -18.12
N GLY A 141 11.05 -1.89 -18.55
CA GLY A 141 11.20 -3.10 -19.35
C GLY A 141 11.82 -4.28 -18.59
N LEU A 142 11.75 -4.27 -17.27
CA LEU A 142 12.29 -5.32 -16.42
C LEU A 142 11.29 -6.48 -16.30
N PRO A 143 11.75 -7.73 -16.43
CA PRO A 143 10.90 -8.91 -16.32
C PRO A 143 10.45 -9.10 -14.87
N GLY A 144 9.16 -8.86 -14.62
CA GLY A 144 8.57 -9.02 -13.30
C GLY A 144 7.16 -9.57 -13.31
N ARG A 145 6.76 -10.18 -12.21
CA ARG A 145 5.37 -10.60 -11.96
C ARG A 145 5.01 -10.39 -10.50
N GLY A 146 3.87 -9.74 -10.26
CA GLY A 146 3.27 -9.65 -8.93
C GLY A 146 2.38 -10.86 -8.66
N TYR A 147 2.39 -11.35 -7.43
CA TYR A 147 1.48 -12.40 -6.94
C TYR A 147 0.76 -11.94 -5.69
N GLY A 148 -0.57 -12.06 -5.71
CA GLY A 148 -1.45 -11.75 -4.58
C GLY A 148 -2.72 -12.61 -4.58
N ILE A 149 -3.67 -12.26 -3.72
CA ILE A 149 -4.97 -12.93 -3.63
C ILE A 149 -6.03 -12.04 -4.30
N ARG A 150 -6.97 -12.65 -5.03
CA ARG A 150 -8.12 -11.97 -5.61
C ARG A 150 -9.22 -11.89 -4.55
N TYR A 151 -9.19 -10.84 -3.73
CA TYR A 151 -10.20 -10.69 -2.67
C TYR A 151 -11.57 -10.32 -3.22
N ASP A 152 -12.60 -11.05 -2.81
CA ASP A 152 -13.98 -10.79 -3.26
C ASP A 152 -14.52 -9.45 -2.75
N TYR A 153 -14.17 -9.07 -1.51
CA TYR A 153 -14.74 -7.92 -0.81
C TYR A 153 -13.71 -6.92 -0.28
N GLY A 154 -12.47 -7.01 -0.75
CA GLY A 154 -11.35 -6.21 -0.25
C GLY A 154 -11.22 -6.23 1.26
N MET A 155 -10.87 -5.10 1.88
CA MET A 155 -10.87 -4.98 3.34
C MET A 155 -12.29 -4.67 3.86
N PHE A 156 -12.83 -3.52 3.44
CA PHE A 156 -14.23 -3.10 3.59
C PHE A 156 -14.43 -1.74 2.92
N LYS A 157 -15.69 -1.42 2.57
CA LYS A 157 -16.16 -0.07 2.27
C LYS A 157 -16.46 0.66 3.58
N GLN A 158 -15.85 1.83 3.76
CA GLN A 158 -16.04 2.64 4.96
C GLN A 158 -17.25 3.56 4.77
N ASN A 159 -18.20 3.51 5.69
CA ASN A 159 -19.28 4.47 5.78
C ASN A 159 -19.14 5.25 7.10
N ILE A 160 -19.60 6.50 7.11
CA ILE A 160 -19.67 7.31 8.34
C ILE A 160 -21.14 7.49 8.70
N ILE A 161 -21.56 6.89 9.80
CA ILE A 161 -22.94 6.96 10.32
C ILE A 161 -22.89 7.58 11.72
N ASP A 162 -23.56 8.71 11.92
CA ASP A 162 -23.53 9.47 13.17
C ASP A 162 -22.09 9.75 13.67
N GLY A 163 -21.19 10.09 12.74
CA GLY A 163 -19.78 10.36 13.01
C GLY A 163 -18.91 9.11 13.20
N ARG A 164 -19.48 7.90 13.21
CA ARG A 164 -18.76 6.65 13.45
C ARG A 164 -18.43 5.92 12.16
N GLN A 165 -17.25 5.30 12.12
CA GLN A 165 -16.94 4.33 11.07
C GLN A 165 -17.83 3.09 11.20
N MET A 166 -18.49 2.75 10.09
CA MET A 166 -19.24 1.51 9.90
C MET A 166 -18.70 0.79 8.68
N GLU A 167 -18.40 -0.50 8.82
CA GLU A 167 -17.88 -1.34 7.74
C GLU A 167 -19.01 -2.03 6.98
N SER A 168 -18.94 -2.01 5.65
CA SER A 168 -19.72 -2.89 4.78
C SER A 168 -18.80 -3.60 3.78
N PRO A 169 -19.19 -4.74 3.18
CA PRO A 169 -18.40 -5.35 2.12
C PRO A 169 -18.15 -4.38 0.95
N ASP A 170 -16.98 -4.52 0.31
CA ASP A 170 -16.63 -3.76 -0.89
C ASP A 170 -16.99 -4.56 -2.16
N TYR A 171 -18.12 -4.24 -2.80
CA TYR A 171 -18.67 -4.99 -3.92
C TYR A 171 -18.03 -4.64 -5.27
N TRP A 172 -16.70 -4.47 -5.31
CA TRP A 172 -15.98 -4.05 -6.53
C TRP A 172 -16.08 -5.05 -7.70
N LEU A 173 -16.43 -6.31 -7.42
CA LEU A 173 -16.61 -7.39 -8.40
C LEU A 173 -18.08 -7.66 -8.77
N GLU A 174 -19.04 -6.85 -8.32
CA GLU A 174 -20.47 -7.06 -8.59
C GLU A 174 -20.77 -7.23 -10.09
N TYR A 175 -20.11 -6.45 -10.94
CA TYR A 175 -20.24 -6.50 -12.40
C TYR A 175 -19.09 -7.28 -13.08
N GLY A 176 -18.30 -8.02 -12.29
CA GLY A 176 -17.02 -8.58 -12.70
C GLY A 176 -15.94 -7.51 -12.84
N ASN A 177 -14.78 -7.89 -13.41
CA ASN A 177 -13.68 -6.98 -13.66
C ASN A 177 -13.18 -7.12 -15.11
N PRO A 178 -13.47 -6.15 -16.00
CA PRO A 178 -13.07 -6.24 -17.40
C PRO A 178 -11.56 -6.35 -17.64
N TRP A 179 -10.71 -6.03 -16.66
CA TRP A 179 -9.25 -6.08 -16.83
C TRP A 179 -8.63 -7.46 -16.67
N GLU A 180 -9.34 -8.40 -16.05
CA GLU A 180 -8.78 -9.70 -15.68
C GLU A 180 -8.97 -10.77 -16.77
N PHE A 181 -8.04 -11.72 -16.79
CA PHE A 181 -8.10 -12.94 -17.58
C PHE A 181 -8.08 -14.14 -16.63
N GLU A 182 -9.22 -14.81 -16.50
CA GLU A 182 -9.28 -16.10 -15.81
C GLU A 182 -8.44 -17.15 -16.55
N ARG A 183 -7.64 -17.92 -15.80
CA ARG A 183 -6.78 -18.98 -16.32
C ARG A 183 -7.28 -20.34 -15.85
N HIS A 184 -8.32 -20.86 -16.50
CA HIS A 184 -8.89 -22.17 -16.14
C HIS A 184 -7.90 -23.35 -16.12
N LYS A 185 -6.77 -23.26 -16.85
CA LYS A 185 -5.72 -24.30 -16.85
C LYS A 185 -4.64 -24.08 -15.79
N THR A 186 -4.53 -22.88 -15.23
CA THR A 186 -3.55 -22.56 -14.19
C THR A 186 -4.27 -22.66 -12.85
N ARG A 187 -4.34 -23.89 -12.35
CA ARG A 187 -4.99 -24.23 -11.10
C ARG A 187 -4.07 -25.13 -10.29
N TYR A 188 -3.97 -24.87 -9.00
CA TYR A 188 -3.08 -25.62 -8.10
C TYR A 188 -3.83 -26.04 -6.85
N THR A 189 -3.56 -27.25 -6.38
CA THR A 189 -4.13 -27.76 -5.13
C THR A 189 -3.29 -27.25 -3.97
N VAL A 190 -3.94 -26.56 -3.02
CA VAL A 190 -3.37 -26.10 -1.77
C VAL A 190 -3.89 -26.99 -0.65
N ARG A 191 -2.97 -27.49 0.18
CA ARG A 191 -3.26 -28.47 1.23
C ARG A 191 -3.20 -27.87 2.62
N PHE A 192 -4.06 -28.32 3.52
CA PHE A 192 -4.07 -27.93 4.93
C PHE A 192 -4.29 -29.14 5.82
N GLY A 193 -3.87 -29.06 7.09
CA GLY A 193 -4.15 -30.09 8.07
C GLY A 193 -3.39 -31.39 7.81
N GLY A 194 -4.06 -32.51 8.04
CA GLY A 194 -3.53 -33.85 7.78
C GLY A 194 -2.43 -34.29 8.73
N ARG A 195 -1.66 -35.29 8.31
CA ARG A 195 -0.60 -35.93 9.11
C ARG A 195 0.63 -36.25 8.27
N ILE A 196 1.76 -36.41 8.96
CA ILE A 196 3.01 -36.82 8.34
C ILE A 196 3.21 -38.32 8.56
N GLN A 197 3.51 -39.04 7.49
CA GLN A 197 3.92 -40.43 7.53
C GLN A 197 5.38 -40.54 7.11
N HIS A 198 6.20 -41.16 7.95
CA HIS A 198 7.60 -41.43 7.63
C HIS A 198 7.74 -42.80 6.94
N GLU A 199 8.38 -42.79 5.77
CA GLU A 199 8.70 -43.97 4.96
C GLU A 199 10.22 -44.03 4.76
N GLY A 200 10.94 -44.61 5.73
CA GLY A 200 12.41 -44.61 5.74
C GLY A 200 12.96 -43.20 5.95
N LYS A 201 13.68 -42.67 4.95
CA LYS A 201 14.21 -41.29 4.95
C LYS A 201 13.22 -40.25 4.38
N ASN A 202 12.12 -40.71 3.78
CA ASN A 202 11.16 -39.82 3.12
C ASN A 202 9.98 -39.51 4.06
N SER A 203 9.44 -38.30 3.96
CA SER A 203 8.23 -37.86 4.66
C SER A 203 7.11 -37.64 3.65
N ARG A 204 5.92 -38.16 3.94
CA ARG A 204 4.70 -37.92 3.14
C ARG A 204 3.68 -37.16 3.95
N TRP A 205 3.13 -36.09 3.36
CA TRP A 205 2.03 -35.32 3.93
C TRP A 205 0.70 -35.82 3.36
N LEU A 206 -0.13 -36.42 4.21
CA LEU A 206 -1.32 -37.18 3.82
C LEU A 206 -2.55 -36.71 4.59
N GLU A 207 -3.74 -37.12 4.12
CA GLU A 207 -5.03 -36.85 4.77
C GLU A 207 -5.33 -35.36 4.95
N THR A 208 -4.95 -34.55 3.96
CA THR A 208 -5.09 -33.09 3.98
C THR A 208 -6.46 -32.63 3.49
N GLU A 209 -6.91 -31.48 3.98
CA GLU A 209 -7.93 -30.67 3.32
C GLU A 209 -7.36 -30.03 2.06
N GLU A 210 -8.16 -29.95 0.99
CA GLU A 210 -7.73 -29.44 -0.31
C GLU A 210 -8.59 -28.28 -0.80
N ILE A 211 -7.93 -27.16 -1.12
CA ILE A 211 -8.50 -25.97 -1.74
C ILE A 211 -7.86 -25.79 -3.13
N ILE A 212 -8.64 -25.43 -4.15
CA ILE A 212 -8.11 -25.18 -5.48
C ILE A 212 -7.87 -23.68 -5.65
N ALA A 213 -6.62 -23.29 -5.91
CA ALA A 213 -6.27 -21.93 -6.29
C ALA A 213 -6.40 -21.76 -7.81
N VAL A 214 -7.11 -20.74 -8.28
CA VAL A 214 -7.30 -20.41 -9.70
C VAL A 214 -6.68 -19.06 -10.02
N ALA A 215 -5.86 -18.99 -11.07
CA ALA A 215 -5.19 -17.75 -11.45
C ALA A 215 -6.11 -16.81 -12.24
N TYR A 216 -6.04 -15.53 -11.88
CA TYR A 216 -6.56 -14.39 -12.63
C TYR A 216 -5.40 -13.45 -12.96
N ASP A 217 -5.15 -13.19 -14.24
CA ASP A 217 -4.08 -12.29 -14.67
C ASP A 217 -4.62 -10.90 -15.00
N GLN A 218 -3.96 -9.85 -14.53
CA GLN A 218 -4.13 -8.47 -14.98
C GLN A 218 -2.83 -7.98 -15.64
N ILE A 219 -2.97 -7.20 -16.71
CA ILE A 219 -1.85 -6.61 -17.43
C ILE A 219 -1.43 -5.32 -16.73
N ILE A 220 -0.14 -5.19 -16.41
CA ILE A 220 0.45 -3.96 -15.90
C ILE A 220 1.23 -3.29 -17.05
N PRO A 221 0.71 -2.21 -17.66
CA PRO A 221 1.39 -1.57 -18.77
C PRO A 221 2.55 -0.68 -18.33
N GLY A 222 3.66 -0.73 -19.06
CA GLY A 222 4.74 0.26 -18.93
C GLY A 222 4.40 1.54 -19.70
N TYR A 223 4.85 2.69 -19.20
CA TYR A 223 4.65 3.98 -19.85
C TYR A 223 5.54 4.14 -21.09
N GLU A 224 4.94 4.54 -22.23
CA GLU A 224 5.64 4.75 -23.51
C GLU A 224 6.55 3.60 -23.94
N THR A 225 6.14 2.37 -23.64
CA THR A 225 6.87 1.17 -24.03
C THR A 225 5.91 0.02 -24.36
N ASP A 226 6.39 -0.92 -25.16
CA ASP A 226 5.71 -2.20 -25.40
C ASP A 226 5.87 -3.17 -24.21
N ALA A 227 6.72 -2.84 -23.22
CA ALA A 227 6.89 -3.65 -22.02
C ALA A 227 5.61 -3.65 -21.18
N THR A 228 5.27 -4.83 -20.69
CA THR A 228 4.13 -5.04 -19.81
C THR A 228 4.48 -6.13 -18.80
N ASN A 229 3.97 -6.04 -17.57
CA ASN A 229 4.08 -7.09 -16.58
C ASN A 229 2.72 -7.72 -16.28
N THR A 230 2.74 -8.75 -15.44
CA THR A 230 1.53 -9.44 -15.00
C THR A 230 1.39 -9.27 -13.49
N LEU A 231 0.21 -8.87 -13.05
CA LEU A 231 -0.27 -9.13 -11.69
C LEU A 231 -1.13 -10.39 -11.73
N ARG A 232 -0.70 -11.45 -11.06
CA ARG A 232 -1.45 -12.70 -10.94
C ARG A 232 -2.10 -12.75 -9.56
N LEU A 233 -3.41 -12.98 -9.54
CA LEU A 233 -4.22 -13.03 -8.33
C LEU A 233 -4.85 -14.42 -8.21
N TRP A 234 -4.75 -15.02 -7.02
CA TRP A 234 -5.34 -16.33 -6.73
C TRP A 234 -6.74 -16.18 -6.16
N SER A 235 -7.71 -16.82 -6.80
CA SER A 235 -9.06 -17.02 -6.26
C SER A 235 -9.19 -18.44 -5.70
N ALA A 236 -9.79 -18.60 -4.53
CA ALA A 236 -10.04 -19.91 -3.95
C ALA A 236 -11.34 -20.50 -4.51
N GLN A 237 -11.29 -21.79 -4.83
CA GLN A 237 -12.45 -22.58 -5.20
C GLN A 237 -12.44 -23.88 -4.40
N ALA A 238 -13.63 -24.34 -4.01
CA ALA A 238 -13.77 -25.63 -3.36
C ALA A 238 -13.39 -26.78 -4.30
N SER A 239 -12.73 -27.81 -3.76
CA SER A 239 -12.43 -29.05 -4.47
C SER A 239 -13.70 -29.86 -4.83
N SER A 240 -14.80 -29.64 -4.09
CA SER A 240 -16.14 -30.12 -4.39
C SER A 240 -17.16 -29.00 -4.19
N GLU A 241 -17.96 -28.67 -5.21
CA GLU A 241 -18.89 -27.53 -5.15
C GLU A 241 -20.13 -27.78 -4.26
N ILE A 242 -20.57 -29.04 -4.14
CA ILE A 242 -21.77 -29.40 -3.38
C ILE A 242 -21.78 -30.87 -2.99
N ASN A 243 -22.20 -31.16 -1.75
CA ASN A 243 -22.56 -32.52 -1.35
C ASN A 243 -24.01 -32.83 -1.75
N LEU A 244 -24.20 -33.44 -2.92
CA LEU A 244 -25.53 -33.80 -3.44
C LEU A 244 -26.32 -34.73 -2.50
N GLY A 245 -25.64 -35.57 -1.72
CA GLY A 245 -26.29 -36.45 -0.75
C GLY A 245 -27.01 -35.66 0.35
N LYS A 246 -26.29 -34.72 0.98
CA LYS A 246 -26.86 -33.80 1.98
C LYS A 246 -27.94 -32.90 1.37
N PHE A 247 -27.71 -32.39 0.16
CA PHE A 247 -28.69 -31.54 -0.54
C PHE A 247 -30.01 -32.25 -0.80
N ASN A 248 -29.95 -33.49 -1.31
CA ASN A 248 -31.14 -34.30 -1.60
C ASN A 248 -31.88 -34.74 -0.32
N GLN A 249 -31.23 -34.68 0.84
CA GLN A 249 -31.85 -34.93 2.16
C GLN A 249 -32.49 -33.67 2.77
N GLY A 250 -32.42 -32.52 2.08
CA GLY A 250 -32.95 -31.24 2.57
C GLY A 250 -32.00 -30.49 3.52
N ASP A 251 -30.78 -31.00 3.76
CA ASP A 251 -29.76 -30.32 4.56
C ASP A 251 -28.92 -29.40 3.67
N TYR A 252 -29.56 -28.31 3.24
CA TYR A 252 -28.97 -27.37 2.28
C TYR A 252 -27.75 -26.64 2.83
N PHE A 253 -27.69 -26.37 4.14
CA PHE A 253 -26.56 -25.69 4.78
C PHE A 253 -25.33 -26.58 4.82
N ALA A 254 -25.46 -27.82 5.31
CA ALA A 254 -24.34 -28.75 5.37
C ALA A 254 -23.89 -29.22 3.98
N ALA A 255 -24.74 -29.10 2.95
CA ALA A 255 -24.40 -29.42 1.57
C ALA A 255 -23.37 -28.48 0.94
N VAL A 256 -23.24 -27.24 1.45
CA VAL A 256 -22.34 -26.19 0.92
C VAL A 256 -21.33 -25.67 1.96
N GLU A 257 -21.31 -26.27 3.14
CA GLU A 257 -20.44 -25.87 4.27
C GLU A 257 -18.95 -25.96 3.91
N ASP A 258 -18.52 -27.10 3.37
CA ASP A 258 -17.13 -27.33 2.96
C ASP A 258 -16.67 -26.32 1.90
N LYS A 259 -17.58 -25.94 0.99
CA LYS A 259 -17.34 -24.91 -0.01
C LYS A 259 -17.11 -23.56 0.65
N ASN A 260 -18.02 -23.14 1.52
CA ASN A 260 -17.94 -21.85 2.20
C ASN A 260 -16.68 -21.73 3.06
N HIS A 261 -16.30 -22.79 3.76
CA HIS A 261 -15.09 -22.80 4.57
C HIS A 261 -13.83 -22.65 3.70
N SER A 262 -13.76 -23.39 2.59
CA SER A 262 -12.62 -23.38 1.66
C SER A 262 -12.43 -22.03 0.96
N GLU A 263 -13.51 -21.37 0.56
CA GLU A 263 -13.42 -20.11 -0.19
C GLU A 263 -13.10 -18.88 0.69
N ASN A 264 -13.20 -18.99 2.01
CA ASN A 264 -12.95 -17.86 2.92
C ASN A 264 -11.55 -17.25 2.79
N VAL A 265 -10.55 -18.01 2.34
CA VAL A 265 -9.18 -17.52 2.19
C VAL A 265 -9.04 -16.42 1.12
N SER A 266 -9.97 -16.31 0.18
CA SER A 266 -9.97 -15.24 -0.83
C SER A 266 -11.13 -14.25 -0.70
N ARG A 267 -11.82 -14.19 0.44
CA ARG A 267 -12.97 -13.26 0.60
C ARG A 267 -12.56 -11.86 1.02
N VAL A 268 -11.83 -11.74 2.12
CA VAL A 268 -11.53 -10.45 2.78
C VAL A 268 -10.03 -10.33 3.06
N LEU A 269 -9.48 -9.15 2.84
CA LEU A 269 -8.11 -8.78 3.18
C LEU A 269 -8.01 -8.42 4.67
N TYR A 270 -7.04 -9.01 5.37
CA TYR A 270 -6.79 -8.82 6.81
C TYR A 270 -8.05 -9.01 7.66
N PRO A 271 -8.59 -10.25 7.71
CA PRO A 271 -9.71 -10.57 8.58
C PRO A 271 -9.35 -10.28 10.04
N ASP A 272 -10.37 -10.00 10.86
CA ASP A 272 -10.20 -9.75 12.30
C ASP A 272 -9.50 -10.94 12.98
N ASP A 273 -8.30 -10.72 13.49
CA ASP A 273 -7.44 -11.70 14.12
C ASP A 273 -7.41 -11.60 15.65
N SER A 274 -8.36 -10.88 16.26
CA SER A 274 -8.57 -10.88 17.71
C SER A 274 -9.00 -12.25 18.26
N THR A 275 -9.49 -13.13 17.40
CA THR A 275 -9.94 -14.50 17.73
C THR A 275 -8.93 -15.56 17.27
N TYR A 276 -9.05 -16.80 17.79
CA TYR A 276 -8.24 -17.92 17.30
C TYR A 276 -8.56 -18.26 15.84
N SER A 277 -9.85 -18.31 15.47
CA SER A 277 -10.28 -18.60 14.10
C SER A 277 -9.83 -17.54 13.09
N GLY A 278 -9.80 -16.27 13.50
CA GLY A 278 -9.28 -15.19 12.66
C GLY A 278 -7.78 -15.31 12.38
N ARG A 279 -7.00 -15.64 13.42
CA ARG A 279 -5.57 -15.94 13.29
C ARG A 279 -5.30 -17.15 12.41
N GLU A 280 -6.06 -18.22 12.59
CA GLU A 280 -5.98 -19.41 11.73
C GLU A 280 -6.31 -19.07 10.27
N LEU A 281 -7.38 -18.29 10.02
CA LEU A 281 -7.72 -17.85 8.67
C LEU A 281 -6.57 -17.06 8.04
N ARG A 282 -5.94 -16.13 8.77
CA ARG A 282 -4.79 -15.35 8.27
C ARG A 282 -3.62 -16.26 7.84
N VAL A 283 -3.23 -17.24 8.67
CA VAL A 283 -2.21 -18.24 8.29
C VAL A 283 -2.63 -19.02 7.04
N ARG A 284 -3.91 -19.40 6.95
CA ARG A 284 -4.43 -20.11 5.78
C ARG A 284 -4.39 -19.26 4.52
N GLN A 285 -4.64 -17.94 4.60
CA GLN A 285 -4.51 -17.00 3.49
C GLN A 285 -3.06 -16.86 3.02
N GLU A 286 -2.14 -16.62 3.96
CA GLU A 286 -0.71 -16.53 3.67
C GLU A 286 -0.23 -17.81 2.99
N TYR A 287 -0.56 -18.98 3.55
CA TYR A 287 -0.17 -20.25 2.96
C TYR A 287 -0.82 -20.50 1.58
N PHE A 288 -2.10 -20.12 1.41
CA PHE A 288 -2.80 -20.21 0.14
C PHE A 288 -2.10 -19.41 -0.96
N LEU A 289 -1.72 -18.17 -0.67
CA LEU A 289 -0.94 -17.34 -1.58
C LEU A 289 0.39 -18.00 -1.96
N VAL A 290 1.17 -18.43 -0.97
CA VAL A 290 2.54 -18.91 -1.22
C VAL A 290 2.55 -20.26 -1.92
N SER A 291 1.69 -21.21 -1.55
CA SER A 291 1.69 -22.54 -2.16
C SER A 291 1.25 -22.47 -3.62
N ALA A 292 0.17 -21.76 -3.94
CA ALA A 292 -0.25 -21.57 -5.32
C ALA A 292 0.83 -20.87 -6.16
N THR A 293 1.50 -19.87 -5.58
CA THR A 293 2.55 -19.11 -6.25
C THR A 293 3.80 -19.94 -6.52
N VAL A 294 4.32 -20.67 -5.53
CA VAL A 294 5.53 -21.47 -5.70
C VAL A 294 5.29 -22.63 -6.68
N GLN A 295 4.13 -23.29 -6.62
CA GLN A 295 3.74 -24.30 -7.60
C GLN A 295 3.71 -23.72 -9.04
N ASP A 296 3.19 -22.51 -9.20
CA ASP A 296 3.17 -21.82 -10.50
C ASP A 296 4.56 -21.46 -11.00
N ILE A 297 5.45 -20.98 -10.12
CA ILE A 297 6.83 -20.66 -10.45
C ILE A 297 7.56 -21.92 -10.93
N LEU A 298 7.48 -23.03 -10.18
CA LEU A 298 8.13 -24.29 -10.53
C LEU A 298 7.58 -24.87 -11.84
N THR A 299 6.25 -24.91 -11.98
CA THR A 299 5.59 -25.42 -13.20
C THR A 299 6.04 -24.63 -14.43
N ARG A 300 6.05 -23.29 -14.35
CA ARG A 300 6.50 -22.44 -15.45
C ARG A 300 7.99 -22.61 -15.74
N HIS A 301 8.82 -22.70 -14.70
CA HIS A 301 10.26 -22.92 -14.85
C HIS A 301 10.53 -24.22 -15.60
N TYR A 302 9.92 -25.32 -15.16
CA TYR A 302 10.07 -26.62 -15.82
C TYR A 302 9.54 -26.62 -17.25
N GLN A 303 8.39 -25.99 -17.51
CA GLN A 303 7.87 -25.87 -18.88
C GLN A 303 8.84 -25.16 -19.83
N LEU A 304 9.57 -24.16 -19.34
CA LEU A 304 10.51 -23.37 -20.14
C LEU A 304 11.89 -24.02 -20.28
N TYR A 305 12.42 -24.60 -19.21
CA TYR A 305 13.82 -25.04 -19.13
C TYR A 305 14.01 -26.56 -19.04
N GLN A 306 12.94 -27.31 -18.75
CA GLN A 306 12.93 -28.77 -18.62
C GLN A 306 13.92 -29.30 -17.57
N THR A 307 14.32 -28.46 -16.60
CA THR A 307 15.17 -28.81 -15.45
C THR A 307 14.90 -27.82 -14.30
N TYR A 308 15.23 -28.21 -13.07
CA TYR A 308 15.25 -27.34 -11.89
C TYR A 308 16.67 -26.91 -11.48
N ASP A 309 17.72 -27.44 -12.10
CA ASP A 309 19.12 -27.19 -11.70
C ASP A 309 19.51 -25.71 -11.83
N ASN A 310 18.90 -25.00 -12.79
CA ASN A 310 19.14 -23.59 -13.05
C ASN A 310 18.08 -22.66 -12.42
N LEU A 311 17.34 -23.14 -11.41
CA LEU A 311 16.26 -22.36 -10.79
C LEU A 311 16.77 -21.01 -10.28
N ALA A 312 17.85 -21.02 -9.49
CA ALA A 312 18.44 -19.81 -8.91
C ALA A 312 18.94 -18.81 -9.96
N ASP A 313 19.38 -19.27 -11.13
CA ASP A 313 19.84 -18.41 -12.22
C ASP A 313 18.68 -17.69 -12.93
N LYS A 314 17.49 -18.30 -12.94
CA LYS A 314 16.34 -17.84 -13.73
C LYS A 314 15.28 -17.13 -12.92
N ILE A 315 15.30 -17.24 -11.59
CA ILE A 315 14.29 -16.62 -10.73
C ILE A 315 14.88 -15.79 -9.59
N ALA A 316 14.11 -14.82 -9.14
CA ALA A 316 14.27 -14.16 -7.85
C ALA A 316 12.88 -14.04 -7.22
N ILE A 317 12.73 -14.39 -5.94
CA ILE A 317 11.48 -14.28 -5.20
C ILE A 317 11.66 -13.22 -4.11
N HIS A 318 10.79 -12.22 -4.11
CA HIS A 318 10.85 -11.10 -3.20
C HIS A 318 9.68 -11.16 -2.20
N LEU A 319 10.03 -11.25 -0.92
CA LEU A 319 9.12 -11.33 0.22
C LEU A 319 8.84 -9.91 0.72
N ASN A 320 7.60 -9.45 0.47
CA ASN A 320 7.15 -8.13 0.92
C ASN A 320 6.53 -8.24 2.32
N ASP A 321 7.30 -7.88 3.34
CA ASP A 321 7.01 -8.11 4.75
C ASP A 321 6.95 -9.62 5.14
N THR A 322 6.49 -9.96 6.34
CA THR A 322 6.51 -11.34 6.84
C THR A 322 5.44 -12.26 6.26
N HIS A 323 4.39 -11.72 5.65
CA HIS A 323 3.25 -12.50 5.17
C HIS A 323 3.62 -13.65 4.19
N PRO A 324 4.47 -13.45 3.16
CA PRO A 324 4.82 -14.52 2.24
C PRO A 324 5.98 -15.41 2.71
N VAL A 325 6.47 -15.28 3.96
CA VAL A 325 7.66 -16.03 4.42
C VAL A 325 7.46 -17.56 4.37
N LEU A 326 6.22 -18.03 4.47
CA LEU A 326 5.89 -19.45 4.27
C LEU A 326 6.26 -19.98 2.85
N SER A 327 6.57 -19.11 1.88
CA SER A 327 7.17 -19.53 0.60
C SER A 327 8.50 -20.26 0.78
N ILE A 328 9.27 -19.95 1.82
CA ILE A 328 10.56 -20.59 2.10
C ILE A 328 10.37 -22.09 2.38
N PRO A 329 9.63 -22.49 3.44
CA PRO A 329 9.43 -23.91 3.71
C PRO A 329 8.59 -24.61 2.64
N GLU A 330 7.71 -23.90 1.92
CA GLU A 330 6.95 -24.50 0.82
C GLU A 330 7.81 -24.80 -0.42
N LEU A 331 8.75 -23.91 -0.78
CA LEU A 331 9.70 -24.22 -1.86
C LEU A 331 10.56 -25.42 -1.47
N MET A 332 11.09 -25.45 -0.25
CA MET A 332 11.85 -26.61 0.23
C MET A 332 11.02 -27.89 0.21
N ARG A 333 9.76 -27.84 0.66
CA ARG A 333 8.85 -28.99 0.63
C ARG A 333 8.67 -29.53 -0.79
N LEU A 334 8.36 -28.66 -1.75
CA LEU A 334 8.15 -29.06 -3.14
C LEU A 334 9.43 -29.64 -3.76
N LEU A 335 10.58 -29.01 -3.54
CA LEU A 335 11.86 -29.50 -4.04
C LEU A 335 12.23 -30.88 -3.47
N ILE A 336 12.08 -31.07 -2.17
CA ILE A 336 12.44 -32.32 -1.48
C ILE A 336 11.39 -33.42 -1.75
N ASP A 337 10.14 -33.15 -1.42
CA ASP A 337 9.09 -34.17 -1.38
C ASP A 337 8.56 -34.53 -2.79
N GLU A 338 8.58 -33.58 -3.75
CA GLU A 338 8.01 -33.78 -5.09
C GLU A 338 9.06 -33.81 -6.22
N HIS A 339 10.23 -33.21 -6.02
CA HIS A 339 11.29 -33.14 -7.03
C HIS A 339 12.59 -33.84 -6.61
N SER A 340 12.58 -34.54 -5.46
CA SER A 340 13.69 -35.40 -5.00
C SER A 340 15.02 -34.69 -4.78
N PHE A 341 15.01 -33.40 -4.46
CA PHE A 341 16.21 -32.69 -4.02
C PHE A 341 16.68 -33.23 -2.66
N SER A 342 17.99 -33.21 -2.44
CA SER A 342 18.51 -33.35 -1.08
C SER A 342 18.14 -32.11 -0.24
N TRP A 343 18.18 -32.25 1.09
CA TRP A 343 17.92 -31.11 1.97
C TRP A 343 18.92 -29.97 1.72
N ASP A 344 20.21 -30.30 1.55
CA ASP A 344 21.28 -29.32 1.32
C ASP A 344 21.08 -28.57 0.00
N ASP A 345 20.80 -29.28 -1.10
CA ASP A 345 20.56 -28.66 -2.42
C ASP A 345 19.30 -27.77 -2.40
N ALA A 346 18.23 -28.24 -1.76
CA ALA A 346 16.99 -27.46 -1.63
C ALA A 346 17.22 -26.20 -0.79
N PHE A 347 17.92 -26.30 0.33
CA PHE A 347 18.23 -25.17 1.19
C PHE A 347 19.12 -24.15 0.48
N GLU A 348 20.16 -24.60 -0.24
CA GLU A 348 21.05 -23.74 -1.01
C GLU A 348 20.28 -22.93 -2.07
N VAL A 349 19.46 -23.61 -2.90
CA VAL A 349 18.64 -22.93 -3.91
C VAL A 349 17.69 -21.92 -3.27
N THR A 350 17.06 -22.29 -2.15
CA THR A 350 16.16 -21.42 -1.38
C THR A 350 16.89 -20.17 -0.90
N CYS A 351 18.10 -20.30 -0.37
CA CYS A 351 18.93 -19.17 0.05
C CYS A 351 19.30 -18.23 -1.11
N GLN A 352 19.46 -18.73 -2.33
CA GLN A 352 19.86 -17.94 -3.49
C GLN A 352 18.70 -17.18 -4.16
N VAL A 353 17.46 -17.64 -3.99
CA VAL A 353 16.29 -17.05 -4.67
C VAL A 353 15.53 -16.04 -3.82
N PHE A 354 15.52 -16.18 -2.49
CA PHE A 354 14.69 -15.35 -1.61
C PHE A 354 15.39 -14.07 -1.13
N SER A 355 14.71 -12.94 -1.29
CA SER A 355 15.06 -11.66 -0.67
C SER A 355 13.89 -11.14 0.18
N TYR A 356 14.19 -10.43 1.27
CA TYR A 356 13.17 -9.97 2.24
C TYR A 356 13.25 -8.46 2.45
N THR A 357 12.11 -7.77 2.30
CA THR A 357 11.97 -6.37 2.71
C THR A 357 11.17 -6.28 4.00
N ASN A 358 11.74 -5.62 4.99
CA ASN A 358 11.06 -5.28 6.23
C ASN A 358 10.43 -3.87 6.11
N HIS A 359 9.16 -3.74 6.50
CA HIS A 359 8.39 -2.49 6.42
C HIS A 359 7.98 -1.94 7.80
N THR A 360 8.53 -2.48 8.89
CA THR A 360 8.17 -2.10 10.26
C THR A 360 9.29 -2.38 11.26
N LEU A 361 9.55 -1.40 12.13
CA LEU A 361 10.43 -1.56 13.30
C LEU A 361 9.67 -2.03 14.54
N MET A 362 8.33 -2.04 14.49
CA MET A 362 7.51 -2.41 15.63
C MET A 362 7.54 -3.93 15.80
N SER A 363 8.13 -4.40 16.90
CA SER A 363 8.28 -5.84 17.20
C SER A 363 6.96 -6.59 17.21
N GLU A 364 5.88 -5.94 17.67
CA GLU A 364 4.51 -6.45 17.71
C GLU A 364 3.89 -6.62 16.32
N ALA A 365 4.42 -5.93 15.30
CA ALA A 365 3.98 -6.04 13.92
C ALA A 365 4.75 -7.14 13.15
N LEU A 366 5.82 -7.70 13.71
CA LEU A 366 6.54 -8.82 13.12
C LEU A 366 5.82 -10.12 13.48
N GLU A 367 5.31 -10.80 12.46
CA GLU A 367 4.44 -11.95 12.67
C GLU A 367 5.15 -13.08 13.42
N THR A 368 4.45 -13.56 14.44
CA THR A 368 4.81 -14.79 15.13
C THR A 368 3.61 -15.70 15.20
N TRP A 369 3.82 -16.99 15.00
CA TRP A 369 2.75 -17.98 14.99
C TRP A 369 2.97 -19.03 16.08
N PRO A 370 1.95 -19.41 16.87
CA PRO A 370 2.08 -20.52 17.83
C PRO A 370 2.51 -21.80 17.10
N VAL A 371 3.50 -22.50 17.66
CA VAL A 371 3.98 -23.79 17.12
C VAL A 371 2.83 -24.79 16.99
N ASP A 372 1.94 -24.86 17.98
CA ASP A 372 0.78 -25.76 17.95
C ASP A 372 -0.22 -25.42 16.83
N MET A 373 -0.37 -24.14 16.49
CA MET A 373 -1.24 -23.71 15.39
C MET A 373 -0.64 -24.14 14.05
N LEU A 374 0.65 -23.86 13.82
CA LEU A 374 1.32 -24.32 12.61
C LEU A 374 1.40 -25.84 12.53
N GLY A 375 1.56 -26.55 13.65
CA GLY A 375 1.57 -28.01 13.67
C GLY A 375 0.21 -28.61 13.29
N LYS A 376 -0.89 -27.91 13.55
CA LYS A 376 -2.23 -28.32 13.11
C LYS A 376 -2.48 -27.99 11.65
N ILE A 377 -2.08 -26.81 11.18
CA ILE A 377 -2.43 -26.32 9.84
C ILE A 377 -1.43 -26.80 8.78
N LEU A 378 -0.13 -26.77 9.09
CA LEU A 378 1.00 -26.98 8.19
C LEU A 378 2.08 -27.86 8.85
N PRO A 379 1.77 -29.12 9.21
CA PRO A 379 2.69 -29.97 9.97
C PRO A 379 4.02 -30.18 9.23
N ARG A 380 4.00 -30.37 7.91
CA ARG A 380 5.23 -30.61 7.13
C ARG A 380 6.12 -29.38 7.06
N HIS A 381 5.55 -28.20 6.91
CA HIS A 381 6.29 -26.94 6.94
C HIS A 381 6.91 -26.68 8.30
N LEU A 382 6.20 -27.00 9.38
CA LEU A 382 6.75 -26.89 10.73
C LEU A 382 7.98 -27.80 10.92
N GLN A 383 7.97 -29.03 10.39
CA GLN A 383 9.16 -29.88 10.38
C GLN A 383 10.33 -29.23 9.65
N ILE A 384 10.11 -28.69 8.45
CA ILE A 384 11.14 -28.02 7.66
C ILE A 384 11.67 -26.78 8.40
N ILE A 385 10.80 -25.99 9.04
CA ILE A 385 11.20 -24.83 9.86
C ILE A 385 12.10 -25.27 11.03
N PHE A 386 11.78 -26.38 11.69
CA PHE A 386 12.64 -26.92 12.74
C PHE A 386 13.98 -27.42 12.20
N GLU A 387 14.00 -28.05 11.03
CA GLU A 387 15.24 -28.48 10.36
C GLU A 387 16.13 -27.28 10.01
N ILE A 388 15.55 -26.20 9.45
CA ILE A 388 16.27 -24.94 9.18
C ILE A 388 16.83 -24.36 10.48
N ASN A 389 16.01 -24.31 11.55
CA ASN A 389 16.43 -23.77 12.84
C ASN A 389 17.57 -24.59 13.45
N ASP A 390 17.47 -25.91 13.44
CA ASP A 390 18.52 -26.81 13.96
C ASP A 390 19.83 -26.66 13.18
N TYR A 391 19.76 -26.66 11.84
CA TYR A 391 20.93 -26.41 10.99
C TYR A 391 21.58 -25.06 11.28
N PHE A 392 20.78 -24.00 11.36
CA PHE A 392 21.28 -22.65 11.63
C PHE A 392 21.92 -22.56 13.02
N LEU A 393 21.28 -23.09 14.06
CA LEU A 393 21.80 -23.02 15.42
C LEU A 393 23.08 -23.84 15.60
N LYS A 394 23.19 -25.02 14.97
CA LYS A 394 24.44 -25.80 14.94
C LYS A 394 25.57 -25.02 14.27
N THR A 395 25.29 -24.40 13.13
CA THR A 395 26.23 -23.54 12.43
C THR A 395 26.67 -22.37 13.32
N MET A 396 25.74 -21.73 14.05
CA MET A 396 26.07 -20.65 14.97
C MET A 396 26.89 -21.12 16.17
N GLN A 397 26.62 -22.30 16.71
CA GLN A 397 27.40 -22.88 17.80
C GLN A 397 28.85 -23.17 17.40
N GLU A 398 29.07 -23.59 16.15
CA GLU A 398 30.42 -23.80 15.60
C GLU A 398 31.19 -22.49 15.41
N HIS A 399 30.52 -21.42 14.96
CA HIS A 399 31.16 -20.12 14.68
C HIS A 399 31.27 -19.21 15.91
N TYR A 400 30.38 -19.36 16.89
CA TYR A 400 30.30 -18.54 18.12
C TYR A 400 30.18 -19.43 19.37
N PRO A 401 31.15 -20.31 19.65
CA PRO A 401 31.05 -21.30 20.73
C PRO A 401 30.89 -20.69 22.13
N ASP A 402 31.36 -19.46 22.34
CA ASP A 402 31.36 -18.79 23.65
C ASP A 402 30.12 -17.91 23.91
N ASP A 403 29.28 -17.64 22.90
CA ASP A 403 28.07 -16.80 23.03
C ASP A 403 26.79 -17.66 22.99
N ILE A 404 26.58 -18.47 24.03
CA ILE A 404 25.40 -19.36 24.13
C ILE A 404 24.08 -18.56 24.06
N ALA A 405 24.08 -17.34 24.60
CA ALA A 405 22.89 -16.47 24.59
C ALA A 405 22.50 -16.06 23.16
N LEU A 406 23.45 -15.96 22.23
CA LEU A 406 23.20 -15.68 20.81
C LEU A 406 22.20 -16.68 20.22
N LEU A 407 22.37 -17.98 20.52
CA LEU A 407 21.52 -19.05 19.99
C LEU A 407 20.04 -18.81 20.33
N SER A 408 19.75 -18.37 21.56
CA SER A 408 18.38 -18.04 21.98
C SER A 408 17.84 -16.80 21.25
N ARG A 409 18.67 -15.76 21.10
CA ARG A 409 18.27 -14.51 20.46
C ARG A 409 18.03 -14.68 18.96
N THR A 410 18.78 -15.55 18.28
CA THR A 410 18.73 -15.74 16.83
C THR A 410 17.94 -16.97 16.37
N SER A 411 17.46 -17.82 17.29
CA SER A 411 16.61 -18.96 16.91
C SER A 411 15.36 -18.52 16.15
N ILE A 412 14.89 -19.32 15.21
CA ILE A 412 13.60 -19.08 14.55
C ILE A 412 12.45 -19.38 15.52
N ILE A 413 12.68 -20.19 16.56
CA ILE A 413 11.69 -20.53 17.57
C ILE A 413 11.92 -19.66 18.80
N ASP A 414 10.88 -18.99 19.26
CA ASP A 414 10.84 -18.34 20.58
C ASP A 414 10.26 -19.33 21.60
N GLU A 415 11.10 -19.86 22.47
CA GLU A 415 10.71 -20.79 23.54
C GLU A 415 10.12 -20.07 24.77
N SER A 416 10.26 -18.74 24.88
CA SER A 416 9.90 -17.98 26.09
C SER A 416 8.43 -17.53 26.13
N ASN A 417 7.81 -17.30 24.98
CA ASN A 417 6.44 -16.76 24.87
C ASN A 417 5.43 -17.78 24.34
N GLY A 418 5.40 -18.97 24.95
CA GLY A 418 4.45 -20.02 24.59
C GLY A 418 4.76 -20.70 23.26
N ARG A 419 6.05 -20.89 22.95
CA ARG A 419 6.60 -21.57 21.76
C ARG A 419 6.02 -21.05 20.46
N ARG A 420 6.70 -20.08 19.85
CA ARG A 420 6.25 -19.41 18.63
C ARG A 420 7.31 -19.43 17.54
N VAL A 421 6.89 -19.54 16.29
CA VAL A 421 7.75 -19.34 15.12
C VAL A 421 7.86 -17.85 14.83
N ARG A 422 9.08 -17.32 14.73
CA ARG A 422 9.40 -15.93 14.39
C ARG A 422 9.60 -15.80 12.89
N MET A 423 8.59 -15.28 12.18
CA MET A 423 8.59 -15.26 10.70
C MET A 423 9.69 -14.35 10.15
N ALA A 424 9.92 -13.19 10.76
CA ALA A 424 11.00 -12.30 10.37
C ALA A 424 12.39 -12.96 10.53
N TRP A 425 12.59 -13.78 11.57
CA TRP A 425 13.85 -14.51 11.78
C TRP A 425 14.05 -15.56 10.69
N LEU A 426 13.00 -16.32 10.35
CA LEU A 426 13.04 -17.27 9.24
C LEU A 426 13.40 -16.59 7.92
N ALA A 427 12.81 -15.43 7.64
CA ALA A 427 13.10 -14.63 6.46
C ALA A 427 14.58 -14.19 6.43
N VAL A 428 15.10 -13.66 7.53
CA VAL A 428 16.48 -13.15 7.63
C VAL A 428 17.50 -14.28 7.54
N VAL A 429 17.24 -15.44 8.14
CA VAL A 429 18.15 -16.60 8.13
C VAL A 429 18.36 -17.12 6.70
N VAL A 430 17.28 -17.21 5.93
CA VAL A 430 17.29 -17.84 4.61
C VAL A 430 17.63 -16.86 3.49
N SER A 431 17.12 -15.62 3.53
CA SER A 431 17.26 -14.69 2.40
C SER A 431 18.71 -14.27 2.11
N HIS A 432 19.11 -14.17 0.84
CA HIS A 432 20.46 -13.67 0.47
C HIS A 432 20.62 -12.17 0.72
N LYS A 433 19.50 -11.43 0.71
CA LYS A 433 19.43 -10.00 0.97
C LYS A 433 18.23 -9.65 1.83
N VAL A 434 18.45 -8.75 2.79
CA VAL A 434 17.43 -8.14 3.63
C VAL A 434 17.55 -6.62 3.49
N ASN A 435 16.44 -5.92 3.30
CA ASN A 435 16.48 -4.47 3.20
C ASN A 435 15.39 -3.75 4.00
N GLY A 436 15.75 -2.55 4.45
CA GLY A 436 14.80 -1.54 4.90
C GLY A 436 14.38 -0.63 3.75
N VAL A 437 13.55 0.36 4.08
CA VAL A 437 12.75 1.13 3.11
C VAL A 437 12.94 2.66 3.21
N SER A 438 13.82 3.08 4.11
CA SER A 438 14.44 4.40 4.20
C SER A 438 15.81 4.23 4.84
N GLU A 439 16.66 5.25 4.76
CA GLU A 439 18.01 5.18 5.36
C GLU A 439 17.94 5.04 6.89
N LEU A 440 17.14 5.89 7.55
CA LEU A 440 16.92 5.82 9.00
C LEU A 440 16.38 4.45 9.42
N HIS A 441 15.37 3.94 8.70
CA HIS A 441 14.78 2.64 8.99
C HIS A 441 15.80 1.51 8.83
N SER A 442 16.56 1.50 7.74
CA SER A 442 17.57 0.48 7.47
C SER A 442 18.67 0.49 8.52
N ARG A 443 19.07 1.69 8.98
CA ARG A 443 20.01 1.85 10.09
C ARG A 443 19.45 1.31 11.40
N LEU A 444 18.25 1.73 11.80
CA LEU A 444 17.61 1.26 13.04
C LEU A 444 17.38 -0.25 13.02
N MET A 445 17.03 -0.81 11.86
CA MET A 445 16.90 -2.26 11.67
C MET A 445 18.21 -3.01 11.96
N VAL A 446 19.36 -2.46 11.55
CA VAL A 446 20.70 -3.04 11.78
C VAL A 446 21.22 -2.77 13.18
N GLU A 447 20.92 -1.61 13.77
CA GLU A 447 21.40 -1.22 15.11
C GLU A 447 20.57 -1.82 16.25
N SER A 448 19.29 -2.13 16.01
CA SER A 448 18.37 -2.62 17.04
C SER A 448 17.73 -3.96 16.66
N LEU A 449 16.76 -3.96 15.75
CA LEU A 449 15.86 -5.10 15.51
C LEU A 449 16.57 -6.39 15.11
N PHE A 450 17.56 -6.29 14.21
CA PHE A 450 18.32 -7.43 13.68
C PHE A 450 19.82 -7.31 13.98
N ALA A 451 20.21 -6.63 15.06
CA ALA A 451 21.61 -6.38 15.39
C ALA A 451 22.47 -7.66 15.46
N ASP A 452 21.97 -8.71 16.10
CA ASP A 452 22.65 -10.02 16.14
C ASP A 452 22.82 -10.62 14.73
N PHE A 453 21.81 -10.52 13.87
CA PHE A 453 21.89 -11.01 12.50
C PHE A 453 22.80 -10.16 11.62
N ALA A 454 22.86 -8.84 11.83
CA ALA A 454 23.79 -7.98 11.12
C ALA A 454 25.25 -8.30 11.48
N ARG A 455 25.50 -8.69 12.74
CA ARG A 455 26.81 -9.22 13.18
C ARG A 455 27.14 -10.55 12.48
N ILE A 456 26.16 -11.45 12.36
CA ILE A 456 26.34 -12.75 11.71
C ILE A 456 26.50 -12.63 10.19
N PHE A 457 25.74 -11.72 9.56
CA PHE A 457 25.64 -11.56 8.11
C PHE A 457 25.91 -10.11 7.65
N PRO A 458 27.16 -9.60 7.77
CA PRO A 458 27.47 -8.18 7.60
C PRO A 458 27.21 -7.63 6.18
N ARG A 459 27.09 -8.49 5.17
CA ARG A 459 26.81 -8.09 3.76
C ARG A 459 25.36 -8.32 3.33
N ARG A 460 24.51 -8.85 4.20
CA ARG A 460 23.12 -9.25 3.88
C ARG A 460 22.16 -8.07 3.93
N PHE A 461 22.38 -7.15 4.86
CA PHE A 461 21.54 -5.97 5.05
C PHE A 461 21.90 -4.85 4.08
N THR A 462 20.89 -4.19 3.51
CA THR A 462 21.04 -3.03 2.62
C THR A 462 19.86 -2.07 2.82
N ASN A 463 19.97 -0.85 2.29
CA ASN A 463 18.84 0.06 2.14
C ASN A 463 18.37 0.09 0.68
N VAL A 464 17.06 0.19 0.49
CA VAL A 464 16.48 0.71 -0.75
C VAL A 464 15.31 1.63 -0.39
N THR A 465 15.55 2.95 -0.38
CA THR A 465 14.51 3.93 -0.04
C THR A 465 13.32 3.82 -1.01
N ASN A 466 12.11 3.83 -0.45
CA ASN A 466 10.86 3.77 -1.21
C ASN A 466 10.74 4.89 -2.27
N GLY A 467 9.79 4.71 -3.17
CA GLY A 467 9.44 5.69 -4.18
C GLY A 467 8.02 5.53 -4.68
N VAL A 468 7.55 6.53 -5.43
CA VAL A 468 6.20 6.57 -6.01
C VAL A 468 6.28 6.79 -7.52
N THR A 469 5.33 6.19 -8.26
CA THR A 469 5.30 6.33 -9.72
C THR A 469 4.82 7.73 -10.12
N PRO A 470 5.60 8.50 -10.92
CA PRO A 470 5.18 9.81 -11.39
C PRO A 470 4.02 9.72 -12.40
N ARG A 471 3.81 8.58 -13.06
CA ARG A 471 2.70 8.38 -14.01
C ARG A 471 1.36 8.56 -13.32
N ARG A 472 1.16 7.85 -12.20
CA ARG A 472 -0.10 7.96 -11.46
C ARG A 472 -0.16 9.22 -10.61
N TRP A 473 0.89 9.48 -9.84
CA TRP A 473 0.83 10.46 -8.75
C TRP A 473 1.14 11.89 -9.16
N LEU A 474 1.51 12.12 -10.43
CA LEU A 474 1.70 13.45 -10.98
C LEU A 474 0.98 13.57 -12.34
N ALA A 475 1.32 12.73 -13.32
CA ALA A 475 0.75 12.82 -14.68
C ALA A 475 -0.78 12.60 -14.72
N ALA A 476 -1.28 11.53 -14.12
CA ALA A 476 -2.71 11.22 -14.08
C ALA A 476 -3.45 12.02 -12.99
N ALA A 477 -2.86 12.13 -11.79
CA ALA A 477 -3.51 12.81 -10.66
C ALA A 477 -3.61 14.32 -10.84
N ASN A 478 -2.60 14.95 -11.46
CA ASN A 478 -2.51 16.41 -11.57
C ASN A 478 -2.25 16.86 -13.02
N PRO A 479 -3.24 16.72 -13.92
CA PRO A 479 -3.10 17.14 -15.31
C PRO A 479 -2.78 18.64 -15.46
N ALA A 480 -3.26 19.48 -14.54
CA ALA A 480 -3.00 20.92 -14.55
C ALA A 480 -1.51 21.23 -14.35
N LEU A 481 -0.87 20.67 -13.31
CA LEU A 481 0.56 20.82 -13.09
C LEU A 481 1.37 20.10 -14.18
N SER A 482 0.92 18.93 -14.63
CA SER A 482 1.58 18.19 -15.71
C SER A 482 1.64 18.98 -17.01
N GLY A 483 0.59 19.74 -17.36
CA GLY A 483 0.61 20.64 -18.50
C GLY A 483 1.58 21.83 -18.35
N VAL A 484 1.86 22.25 -17.11
CA VAL A 484 2.94 23.22 -16.85
C VAL A 484 4.29 22.56 -17.08
N LEU A 485 4.54 21.39 -16.49
CA LEU A 485 5.79 20.64 -16.69
C LEU A 485 6.07 20.36 -18.18
N ASP A 486 5.07 19.89 -18.91
CA ASP A 486 5.18 19.57 -20.34
C ASP A 486 5.56 20.79 -21.19
N ARG A 487 5.13 21.99 -20.79
CA ARG A 487 5.45 23.25 -21.47
C ARG A 487 6.90 23.68 -21.26
N TYR A 488 7.45 23.47 -20.07
CA TYR A 488 8.76 24.01 -19.68
C TYR A 488 9.90 23.00 -19.74
N ILE A 489 9.65 21.73 -19.39
CA ILE A 489 10.68 20.67 -19.34
C ILE A 489 10.37 19.47 -20.26
N GLY A 490 9.33 19.56 -21.10
CA GLY A 490 8.93 18.49 -22.01
C GLY A 490 8.21 17.33 -21.31
N GLN A 491 8.02 16.20 -21.99
CA GLN A 491 7.20 15.08 -21.49
C GLN A 491 7.99 13.94 -20.85
N THR A 492 9.32 13.94 -21.01
CA THR A 492 10.23 12.85 -20.62
C THR A 492 10.37 12.66 -19.11
N TRP A 493 9.98 13.65 -18.29
CA TRP A 493 10.00 13.56 -16.82
C TRP A 493 9.16 12.38 -16.28
N ARG A 494 8.20 11.87 -17.05
CA ARG A 494 7.38 10.70 -16.67
C ARG A 494 8.17 9.39 -16.56
N THR A 495 9.31 9.29 -17.26
CA THR A 495 10.25 8.15 -17.20
C THR A 495 11.57 8.51 -16.55
N ASP A 496 11.85 9.81 -16.39
CA ASP A 496 13.04 10.33 -15.74
C ASP A 496 12.73 11.53 -14.83
N LEU A 497 12.32 11.23 -13.59
CA LEU A 497 11.84 12.25 -12.66
C LEU A 497 12.91 13.24 -12.19
N SER A 498 14.21 12.98 -12.40
CA SER A 498 15.26 13.97 -12.07
C SER A 498 15.17 15.24 -12.89
N GLN A 499 14.50 15.21 -14.05
CA GLN A 499 14.25 16.38 -14.89
C GLN A 499 13.38 17.45 -14.21
N LEU A 500 12.69 17.12 -13.11
CA LEU A 500 11.99 18.15 -12.32
C LEU A 500 12.94 19.24 -11.81
N SER A 501 14.23 18.93 -11.63
CA SER A 501 15.23 19.92 -11.24
C SER A 501 15.42 21.03 -12.28
N GLU A 502 15.19 20.74 -13.56
CA GLU A 502 15.26 21.73 -14.66
C GLU A 502 14.18 22.81 -14.53
N LEU A 503 13.04 22.49 -13.90
CA LEU A 503 12.01 23.48 -13.61
C LEU A 503 12.52 24.57 -12.63
N GLY A 504 13.57 24.27 -11.85
CA GLY A 504 14.22 25.21 -10.95
C GLY A 504 14.87 26.40 -11.66
N GLU A 505 15.26 26.25 -12.93
CA GLU A 505 15.78 27.36 -13.75
C GLU A 505 14.71 28.46 -13.96
N TYR A 506 13.44 28.11 -13.78
CA TYR A 506 12.31 29.01 -13.99
C TYR A 506 11.74 29.61 -12.68
N GLN A 507 12.36 29.35 -11.52
CA GLN A 507 11.81 29.76 -10.21
C GLN A 507 11.64 31.28 -10.06
N ASP A 508 12.47 32.07 -10.73
CA ASP A 508 12.44 33.54 -10.68
C ASP A 508 11.51 34.15 -11.74
N TYR A 509 10.87 33.33 -12.57
CA TYR A 509 9.98 33.79 -13.63
C TYR A 509 8.52 33.86 -13.13
N PRO A 510 7.93 35.06 -12.97
CA PRO A 510 6.61 35.21 -12.35
C PRO A 510 5.49 34.42 -13.07
N LEU A 511 5.59 34.28 -14.40
CA LEU A 511 4.62 33.54 -15.20
C LEU A 511 4.59 32.04 -14.88
N VAL A 512 5.73 31.44 -14.51
CA VAL A 512 5.80 30.01 -14.15
C VAL A 512 5.21 29.80 -12.77
N ASN A 513 5.59 30.63 -11.80
CA ASN A 513 5.01 30.61 -10.46
C ASN A 513 3.49 30.82 -10.49
N GLN A 514 3.01 31.74 -11.33
CA GLN A 514 1.59 31.95 -11.54
C GLN A 514 0.91 30.70 -12.09
N ALA A 515 1.46 30.06 -13.14
CA ALA A 515 0.88 28.86 -13.73
C ALA A 515 0.79 27.69 -12.74
N VAL A 516 1.78 27.55 -11.85
CA VAL A 516 1.78 26.50 -10.81
C VAL A 516 0.76 26.81 -9.71
N SER A 517 0.66 28.07 -9.30
CA SER A 517 -0.36 28.51 -8.34
C SER A 517 -1.79 28.34 -8.89
N GLU A 518 -2.00 28.66 -10.17
CA GLU A 518 -3.27 28.42 -10.87
C GLU A 518 -3.61 26.93 -10.95
N ALA A 519 -2.63 26.07 -11.23
CA ALA A 519 -2.82 24.62 -11.21
C ALA A 519 -3.23 24.12 -9.81
N LYS A 520 -2.59 24.61 -8.73
CA LYS A 520 -2.97 24.30 -7.35
C LYS A 520 -4.41 24.74 -7.05
N LEU A 521 -4.78 25.97 -7.43
CA LEU A 521 -6.12 26.50 -7.20
C LEU A 521 -7.20 25.69 -7.94
N ALA A 522 -6.94 25.28 -9.19
CA ALA A 522 -7.85 24.44 -9.96
C ALA A 522 -8.09 23.07 -9.28
N ASN A 523 -7.04 22.47 -8.72
CA ASN A 523 -7.16 21.22 -7.97
C ASN A 523 -7.95 21.42 -6.67
N LYS A 524 -7.74 22.53 -5.96
CA LYS A 524 -8.50 22.88 -4.75
C LYS A 524 -9.97 23.10 -5.03
N GLN A 525 -10.32 23.75 -6.15
CA GLN A 525 -11.69 23.91 -6.59
C GLN A 525 -12.35 22.55 -6.87
N ARG A 526 -11.66 21.65 -7.58
CA ARG A 526 -12.16 20.29 -7.84
C ARG A 526 -12.46 19.52 -6.55
N LEU A 527 -11.55 19.58 -5.57
CA LEU A 527 -11.76 18.94 -4.29
C LEU A 527 -12.88 19.62 -3.48
N ALA A 528 -12.97 20.96 -3.51
CA ALA A 528 -14.05 21.69 -2.85
C ALA A 528 -15.42 21.32 -3.43
N ASP A 529 -15.53 21.18 -4.75
CA ASP A 529 -16.75 20.73 -5.43
C ASP A 529 -17.12 19.29 -5.02
N TYR A 530 -16.14 18.40 -4.93
CA TYR A 530 -16.34 17.04 -4.45
C TYR A 530 -16.86 17.04 -2.99
N ILE A 531 -16.22 17.79 -2.09
CA ILE A 531 -16.63 17.90 -0.68
C ILE A 531 -18.06 18.46 -0.59
N ALA A 532 -18.39 19.49 -1.37
CA ALA A 532 -19.73 20.07 -1.39
C ALA A 532 -20.79 19.07 -1.86
N ARG A 533 -20.52 18.35 -2.96
CA ARG A 533 -21.46 17.37 -3.55
C ARG A 533 -21.65 16.13 -2.68
N GLN A 534 -20.56 15.60 -2.11
CA GLN A 534 -20.59 14.31 -1.41
C GLN A 534 -20.86 14.44 0.08
N LEU A 535 -20.44 15.54 0.71
CA LEU A 535 -20.52 15.73 2.16
C LEU A 535 -21.45 16.89 2.57
N GLY A 536 -21.93 17.68 1.62
CA GLY A 536 -22.79 18.83 1.90
C GLY A 536 -22.08 19.97 2.64
N VAL A 537 -20.74 19.98 2.66
CA VAL A 537 -19.93 21.01 3.31
C VAL A 537 -19.33 21.91 2.23
N VAL A 538 -19.63 23.20 2.29
CA VAL A 538 -18.99 24.19 1.40
C VAL A 538 -17.69 24.65 2.05
N VAL A 539 -16.58 24.52 1.32
CA VAL A 539 -15.25 24.93 1.77
C VAL A 539 -14.66 25.97 0.81
N ASN A 540 -13.91 26.92 1.35
CA ASN A 540 -13.29 27.99 0.55
C ASN A 540 -12.00 27.48 -0.13
N PRO A 541 -11.91 27.41 -1.47
CA PRO A 541 -10.71 26.92 -2.16
C PRO A 541 -9.51 27.89 -2.07
N LYS A 542 -9.69 29.11 -1.53
CA LYS A 542 -8.60 30.05 -1.24
C LYS A 542 -8.03 29.89 0.17
N ALA A 543 -8.67 29.11 1.04
CA ALA A 543 -8.14 28.77 2.36
C ALA A 543 -6.97 27.79 2.24
N LEU A 544 -6.08 27.75 3.23
CA LEU A 544 -5.03 26.73 3.33
C LEU A 544 -5.69 25.34 3.46
N PHE A 545 -5.42 24.43 2.51
CA PHE A 545 -5.85 23.03 2.60
C PHE A 545 -4.79 22.23 3.36
N ASP A 546 -5.12 21.92 4.62
CA ASP A 546 -4.31 21.21 5.59
C ASP A 546 -4.75 19.74 5.63
N VAL A 547 -3.89 18.82 5.20
CA VAL A 547 -4.33 17.47 4.80
C VAL A 547 -3.57 16.37 5.54
N GLN A 548 -4.32 15.52 6.24
CA GLN A 548 -3.82 14.29 6.84
C GLN A 548 -4.59 13.06 6.31
N ILE A 549 -4.05 12.41 5.27
CA ILE A 549 -4.64 11.18 4.70
C ILE A 549 -3.71 9.97 4.85
N LYS A 550 -4.13 9.03 5.70
CA LYS A 550 -3.42 7.77 5.97
C LYS A 550 -4.31 6.86 6.84
N ARG A 551 -3.92 5.60 7.01
CA ARG A 551 -4.56 4.68 7.99
C ARG A 551 -4.69 5.39 9.34
N ILE A 552 -5.84 5.23 10.00
CA ILE A 552 -6.05 5.81 11.34
C ILE A 552 -5.38 4.89 12.36
N HIS A 553 -4.38 5.42 13.07
CA HIS A 553 -3.59 4.68 14.04
C HIS A 553 -2.99 5.65 15.05
N GLU A 554 -2.88 5.25 16.31
CA GLU A 554 -2.35 6.09 17.39
C GLU A 554 -0.94 6.67 17.08
N TYR A 555 0.02 5.87 16.59
CA TYR A 555 1.35 6.36 16.18
C TYR A 555 1.34 7.39 15.03
N LYS A 556 0.28 7.43 14.21
CA LYS A 556 0.12 8.41 13.12
C LYS A 556 -0.47 9.73 13.60
N ARG A 557 -0.86 9.79 14.88
CA ARG A 557 -1.21 10.99 15.65
C ARG A 557 -2.26 11.89 15.02
N GLN A 558 -3.28 11.32 14.36
CA GLN A 558 -4.49 12.08 14.00
C GLN A 558 -5.13 12.73 15.25
N LEU A 559 -4.95 12.12 16.43
CA LEU A 559 -5.35 12.68 17.71
C LEU A 559 -4.62 14.00 18.03
N MET A 560 -3.31 14.10 17.74
CA MET A 560 -2.56 15.35 17.93
C MET A 560 -3.06 16.44 16.99
N ASN A 561 -3.37 16.09 15.73
CA ASN A 561 -3.92 17.03 14.77
C ASN A 561 -5.29 17.57 15.21
N VAL A 562 -6.23 16.71 15.61
CA VAL A 562 -7.55 17.19 16.07
C VAL A 562 -7.45 18.00 17.37
N LEU A 563 -6.46 17.76 18.24
CA LEU A 563 -6.19 18.63 19.40
C LEU A 563 -5.73 20.03 18.95
N HIS A 564 -4.85 20.13 17.97
CA HIS A 564 -4.48 21.44 17.39
C HIS A 564 -5.69 22.14 16.75
N VAL A 565 -6.58 21.41 16.07
CA VAL A 565 -7.83 21.97 15.53
C VAL A 565 -8.70 22.59 16.62
N ILE A 566 -8.85 21.91 17.76
CA ILE A 566 -9.57 22.43 18.93
C ILE A 566 -8.89 23.69 19.48
N THR A 567 -7.57 23.70 19.57
CA THR A 567 -6.79 24.86 20.01
C THR A 567 -6.96 26.05 19.09
N ARG A 568 -6.87 25.84 17.78
CA ARG A 568 -7.13 26.89 16.78
C ARG A 568 -8.56 27.43 16.89
N TYR A 569 -9.55 26.56 17.05
CA TYR A 569 -10.94 26.96 17.29
C TYR A 569 -11.08 27.85 18.52
N ASN A 570 -10.44 27.48 19.64
CA ASN A 570 -10.44 28.28 20.87
C ASN A 570 -9.76 29.65 20.67
N ARG A 571 -8.62 29.70 19.97
CA ARG A 571 -7.92 30.95 19.66
C ARG A 571 -8.77 31.90 18.81
N ILE A 572 -9.43 31.38 17.76
CA ILE A 572 -10.33 32.19 16.91
C ILE A 572 -11.50 32.75 17.72
N LYS A 573 -12.05 31.99 18.68
CA LYS A 573 -13.13 32.48 19.54
C LYS A 573 -12.68 33.50 20.56
N ALA A 574 -11.46 33.37 21.08
CA ALA A 574 -10.88 34.32 22.02
C ALA A 574 -10.60 35.68 21.34
N ASP A 575 -10.16 35.66 20.08
CA ASP A 575 -9.97 36.87 19.27
C ASP A 575 -10.59 36.73 17.86
N PRO A 576 -11.90 36.97 17.73
CA PRO A 576 -12.58 36.89 16.43
C PRO A 576 -12.25 38.03 15.47
N GLN A 577 -11.43 39.02 15.85
CA GLN A 577 -11.08 40.15 14.97
C GLN A 577 -9.65 40.06 14.45
N ALA A 578 -8.83 39.17 14.99
CA ALA A 578 -7.50 38.89 14.45
C ALA A 578 -7.54 38.41 12.99
N GLU A 579 -6.45 38.69 12.27
CA GLU A 579 -6.24 38.27 10.88
C GLU A 579 -5.83 36.79 10.80
N TRP A 580 -6.82 35.91 10.98
CA TRP A 580 -6.65 34.46 10.85
C TRP A 580 -6.45 34.05 9.39
N VAL A 581 -5.46 33.20 9.13
CA VAL A 581 -5.37 32.47 7.86
C VAL A 581 -6.54 31.48 7.78
N PRO A 582 -7.46 31.60 6.79
CA PRO A 582 -8.53 30.65 6.62
C PRO A 582 -7.97 29.25 6.35
N ARG A 583 -8.50 28.23 7.03
CA ARG A 583 -7.97 26.86 6.94
C ARG A 583 -9.08 25.83 6.79
N VAL A 584 -8.85 24.85 5.91
CA VAL A 584 -9.69 23.66 5.74
C VAL A 584 -8.85 22.46 6.13
N VAL A 585 -9.17 21.84 7.26
CA VAL A 585 -8.46 20.67 7.78
C VAL A 585 -9.17 19.41 7.30
N ILE A 586 -8.47 18.59 6.52
CA ILE A 586 -9.01 17.45 5.79
C ILE A 586 -8.38 16.16 6.32
N PHE A 587 -9.21 15.31 6.89
CA PHE A 587 -8.86 13.96 7.30
C PHE A 587 -9.43 12.94 6.32
N ALA A 588 -8.68 11.89 6.03
CA ALA A 588 -9.21 10.70 5.38
C ALA A 588 -8.40 9.47 5.79
N GLY A 589 -9.08 8.36 6.04
CA GLY A 589 -8.41 7.14 6.46
C GLY A 589 -9.37 6.11 7.03
N LYS A 590 -8.94 4.84 7.04
CA LYS A 590 -9.68 3.72 7.62
C LYS A 590 -9.04 3.28 8.93
N ALA A 591 -9.84 2.97 9.95
CA ALA A 591 -9.42 2.24 11.14
C ALA A 591 -9.62 0.74 10.92
N ALA A 592 -8.74 -0.12 11.43
CA ALA A 592 -9.00 -1.57 11.39
C ALA A 592 -10.25 -1.91 12.22
N SER A 593 -11.01 -2.94 11.82
CA SER A 593 -12.33 -3.24 12.37
C SER A 593 -12.32 -3.46 13.89
N ALA A 594 -11.28 -4.14 14.40
CA ALA A 594 -11.06 -4.43 15.82
C ALA A 594 -10.39 -3.28 16.59
N TYR A 595 -9.93 -2.23 15.92
CA TYR A 595 -9.17 -1.15 16.55
C TYR A 595 -10.09 -0.06 17.10
N HIS A 596 -10.62 -0.30 18.30
CA HIS A 596 -11.58 0.57 18.96
C HIS A 596 -11.07 2.00 19.17
N THR A 597 -9.82 2.20 19.62
CA THR A 597 -9.23 3.54 19.82
C THR A 597 -9.17 4.33 18.51
N ALA A 598 -8.71 3.71 17.42
CA ALA A 598 -8.66 4.35 16.10
C ALA A 598 -10.07 4.73 15.60
N LYS A 599 -11.09 3.89 15.83
CA LYS A 599 -12.50 4.24 15.54
C LYS A 599 -13.00 5.40 16.39
N GLN A 600 -12.62 5.47 17.67
CA GLN A 600 -12.94 6.62 18.53
C GLN A 600 -12.30 7.92 18.04
N ILE A 601 -11.07 7.87 17.51
CA ILE A 601 -10.41 9.04 16.91
C ILE A 601 -11.20 9.55 15.69
N ILE A 602 -11.68 8.65 14.81
CA ILE A 602 -12.56 9.03 13.68
C ILE A 602 -13.82 9.72 14.18
N HIS A 603 -14.43 9.18 15.23
CA HIS A 603 -15.64 9.74 15.82
C HIS A 603 -15.39 11.14 16.41
N LEU A 604 -14.28 11.31 17.13
CA LEU A 604 -13.87 12.60 17.68
C LEU A 604 -13.69 13.64 16.58
N ILE A 605 -13.01 13.30 15.48
CA ILE A 605 -12.81 14.21 14.34
C ILE A 605 -14.15 14.68 13.78
N ASN A 606 -15.11 13.76 13.60
CA ASN A 606 -16.44 14.10 13.06
C ASN A 606 -17.28 14.95 14.05
N ASP A 607 -17.21 14.65 15.35
CA ASP A 607 -17.90 15.45 16.39
C ASP A 607 -17.33 16.88 16.47
N VAL A 608 -16.01 17.02 16.45
CA VAL A 608 -15.32 18.31 16.41
C VAL A 608 -15.69 19.07 15.13
N ALA A 609 -15.68 18.40 13.98
CA ALA A 609 -16.08 18.99 12.70
C ALA A 609 -17.53 19.49 12.73
N LYS A 610 -18.45 18.72 13.32
CA LYS A 610 -19.85 19.12 13.44
C LYS A 610 -20.01 20.41 14.25
N VAL A 611 -19.28 20.57 15.35
CA VAL A 611 -19.33 21.80 16.15
C VAL A 611 -18.73 22.98 15.39
N ILE A 612 -17.51 22.83 14.87
CA ILE A 612 -16.76 23.92 14.22
C ILE A 612 -17.47 24.39 12.95
N ASN A 613 -17.90 23.47 12.08
CA ASN A 613 -18.47 23.83 10.78
C ASN A 613 -19.81 24.57 10.89
N ASN A 614 -20.52 24.42 12.02
CA ASN A 614 -21.81 25.04 12.30
C ASN A 614 -21.71 26.24 13.26
N ASP A 615 -20.52 26.62 13.72
CA ASP A 615 -20.34 27.79 14.58
C ASP A 615 -20.31 29.08 13.72
N PRO A 616 -21.33 29.96 13.81
CA PRO A 616 -21.39 31.18 13.00
C PRO A 616 -20.30 32.19 13.35
N GLN A 617 -19.72 32.11 14.56
CA GLN A 617 -18.58 32.95 14.91
C GLN A 617 -17.31 32.49 14.20
N ILE A 618 -17.22 31.26 13.71
CA ILE A 618 -16.05 30.78 12.96
C ILE A 618 -16.19 31.08 11.47
N GLY A 619 -17.35 30.74 10.88
CA GLY A 619 -17.60 30.93 9.45
C GLY A 619 -16.64 30.12 8.58
N ASP A 620 -15.97 30.79 7.64
CA ASP A 620 -15.00 30.18 6.70
C ASP A 620 -13.54 30.25 7.18
N ARG A 621 -13.29 30.72 8.41
CA ARG A 621 -11.94 30.79 8.98
C ARG A 621 -11.37 29.42 9.33
N LEU A 622 -12.24 28.49 9.72
CA LEU A 622 -11.86 27.12 10.00
C LEU A 622 -13.00 26.19 9.58
N LYS A 623 -12.69 25.25 8.70
CA LYS A 623 -13.55 24.10 8.37
C LYS A 623 -12.78 22.81 8.64
N VAL A 624 -13.50 21.79 9.08
CA VAL A 624 -12.93 20.45 9.31
C VAL A 624 -13.76 19.44 8.53
N VAL A 625 -13.11 18.57 7.76
CA VAL A 625 -13.79 17.60 6.90
C VAL A 625 -13.15 16.24 7.10
N PHE A 626 -13.98 15.22 7.31
CA PHE A 626 -13.57 13.82 7.21
C PHE A 626 -14.11 13.25 5.91
N ILE A 627 -13.23 12.93 4.96
CA ILE A 627 -13.61 12.31 3.69
C ILE A 627 -13.65 10.79 3.89
N PRO A 628 -14.83 10.15 3.76
CA PRO A 628 -14.98 8.72 4.00
C PRO A 628 -14.38 7.88 2.86
N ASN A 629 -14.14 6.61 3.16
CA ASN A 629 -13.73 5.57 2.23
C ASN A 629 -12.45 5.88 1.43
N TYR A 630 -11.44 6.43 2.10
CA TYR A 630 -10.14 6.72 1.50
C TYR A 630 -9.63 5.56 0.62
N SER A 631 -9.32 5.89 -0.64
CA SER A 631 -8.91 4.99 -1.72
C SER A 631 -7.85 5.64 -2.60
N VAL A 632 -7.37 4.94 -3.64
CA VAL A 632 -6.41 5.54 -4.60
C VAL A 632 -7.10 6.64 -5.40
N SER A 633 -8.33 6.42 -5.84
CA SER A 633 -9.09 7.43 -6.58
C SER A 633 -9.28 8.71 -5.77
N LEU A 634 -9.63 8.61 -4.48
CA LEU A 634 -9.71 9.78 -3.61
C LEU A 634 -8.34 10.42 -3.38
N ALA A 635 -7.29 9.62 -3.21
CA ALA A 635 -5.94 10.15 -3.07
C ALA A 635 -5.50 10.97 -4.31
N GLN A 636 -5.85 10.54 -5.53
CA GLN A 636 -5.56 11.28 -6.77
C GLN A 636 -6.27 12.63 -6.83
N MET A 637 -7.36 12.83 -6.09
CA MET A 637 -8.06 14.12 -6.00
C MET A 637 -7.54 14.97 -4.84
N ILE A 638 -7.30 14.36 -3.68
CA ILE A 638 -6.90 15.06 -2.45
C ILE A 638 -5.46 15.56 -2.54
N ILE A 639 -4.53 14.73 -3.01
CA ILE A 639 -3.09 15.04 -3.00
C ILE A 639 -2.75 16.29 -3.83
N PRO A 640 -3.23 16.45 -5.08
CA PRO A 640 -2.95 17.63 -5.89
C PRO A 640 -3.49 18.93 -5.28
N ALA A 641 -4.54 18.85 -4.47
CA ALA A 641 -5.21 19.99 -3.84
C ALA A 641 -4.61 20.43 -2.50
N ALA A 642 -3.77 19.61 -1.86
CA ALA A 642 -3.20 19.95 -0.56
C ALA A 642 -2.20 21.11 -0.68
N ASP A 643 -2.28 22.06 0.25
CA ASP A 643 -1.23 23.06 0.46
C ASP A 643 -0.24 22.56 1.49
N LEU A 644 -0.74 22.03 2.61
CA LEU A 644 0.04 21.49 3.71
C LEU A 644 -0.24 19.99 3.88
N SER A 645 0.81 19.21 4.08
CA SER A 645 0.77 17.76 4.23
C SER A 645 1.25 17.34 5.62
N GLU A 646 0.34 16.75 6.39
CA GLU A 646 0.55 16.31 7.78
C GLU A 646 1.26 14.94 7.85
N GLN A 647 2.54 14.95 8.20
CA GLN A 647 3.42 13.78 8.30
C GLN A 647 3.97 13.62 9.72
N ILE A 648 3.03 13.59 10.67
CA ILE A 648 3.26 13.79 12.11
C ILE A 648 3.37 12.50 12.92
N SER A 649 3.87 11.41 12.35
CA SER A 649 4.06 10.16 13.11
C SER A 649 5.05 10.36 14.27
N LEU A 650 5.00 9.56 15.33
CA LEU A 650 6.03 9.62 16.39
C LEU A 650 7.39 9.20 15.80
N ALA A 651 8.44 9.97 16.03
CA ALA A 651 9.77 9.65 15.48
C ALA A 651 10.25 8.25 15.90
N GLY A 652 10.73 7.47 14.92
CA GLY A 652 11.12 6.07 15.09
C GLY A 652 9.99 5.05 14.83
N THR A 653 8.78 5.48 14.46
CA THR A 653 7.65 4.56 14.22
C THR A 653 7.28 4.41 12.74
N GLU A 654 7.45 5.44 11.91
CA GLU A 654 7.21 5.35 10.48
C GLU A 654 8.45 4.84 9.76
N ALA A 655 8.36 3.64 9.17
CA ALA A 655 9.48 3.07 8.41
C ALA A 655 9.89 3.92 7.19
N SER A 656 8.94 4.64 6.58
CA SER A 656 9.21 5.47 5.41
C SER A 656 8.06 6.46 5.20
N GLY A 657 6.90 5.97 4.79
CA GLY A 657 5.82 6.82 4.30
C GLY A 657 6.03 7.14 2.82
N THR A 658 5.00 6.91 2.01
CA THR A 658 5.00 7.26 0.57
C THR A 658 3.96 8.32 0.23
N SER A 659 3.07 8.67 1.16
CA SER A 659 2.11 9.77 0.98
C SER A 659 2.81 11.13 1.00
N ASN A 660 3.77 11.31 1.90
CA ASN A 660 4.64 12.49 1.97
C ASN A 660 5.32 12.78 0.62
N MET A 661 5.87 11.76 -0.04
CA MET A 661 6.48 11.88 -1.36
C MET A 661 5.48 12.39 -2.40
N LYS A 662 4.25 11.87 -2.39
CA LYS A 662 3.20 12.29 -3.36
C LYS A 662 2.77 13.73 -3.12
N PHE A 663 2.66 14.14 -1.87
CA PHE A 663 2.29 15.50 -1.49
C PHE A 663 3.34 16.51 -1.94
N ALA A 664 4.61 16.29 -1.59
CA ALA A 664 5.70 17.18 -2.00
C ALA A 664 5.88 17.22 -3.52
N LEU A 665 5.74 16.07 -4.21
CA LEU A 665 5.74 15.99 -5.67
C LEU A 665 4.64 16.84 -6.34
N ASN A 666 3.54 17.09 -5.62
CA ASN A 666 2.42 17.94 -6.06
C ASN A 666 2.47 19.36 -5.47
N GLY A 667 3.60 19.77 -4.88
CA GLY A 667 3.82 21.10 -4.34
C GLY A 667 3.10 21.39 -3.03
N ALA A 668 2.75 20.37 -2.24
CA ALA A 668 2.33 20.58 -0.86
C ALA A 668 3.57 20.65 0.05
N LEU A 669 3.65 21.66 0.92
CA LEU A 669 4.69 21.73 1.93
C LEU A 669 4.41 20.71 3.03
N THR A 670 5.46 20.08 3.55
CA THR A 670 5.31 19.08 4.61
C THR A 670 5.45 19.74 5.98
N ILE A 671 4.54 19.41 6.90
CA ILE A 671 4.76 19.56 8.34
C ILE A 671 4.90 18.16 8.95
N GLY A 672 5.98 17.92 9.68
CA GLY A 672 6.28 16.57 10.12
C GLY A 672 7.41 16.45 11.12
N THR A 673 7.53 15.26 11.67
CA THR A 673 8.66 14.86 12.50
C THR A 673 9.84 14.40 11.67
N LEU A 674 11.03 14.35 12.28
CA LEU A 674 12.21 13.70 11.72
C LEU A 674 12.08 12.17 11.80
N ASP A 675 11.20 11.63 10.94
CA ASP A 675 10.86 10.21 10.89
C ASP A 675 10.68 9.70 9.46
N GLY A 676 10.92 8.41 9.26
CA GLY A 676 10.79 7.76 7.95
C GLY A 676 11.45 8.55 6.82
N ALA A 677 10.72 8.73 5.71
CA ALA A 677 11.17 9.45 4.52
C ALA A 677 11.10 10.98 4.65
N ASN A 678 10.62 11.54 5.78
CA ASN A 678 10.71 12.98 6.00
C ASN A 678 12.18 13.40 6.18
N VAL A 679 13.04 12.51 6.67
CA VAL A 679 14.48 12.75 6.82
C VAL A 679 15.12 12.92 5.44
N GLU A 680 14.93 11.95 4.54
CA GLU A 680 15.44 12.09 3.16
C GLU A 680 14.79 13.28 2.43
N MET A 681 13.50 13.57 2.67
CA MET A 681 12.86 14.74 2.07
C MET A 681 13.50 16.04 2.54
N LEU A 682 13.80 16.18 3.84
CA LEU A 682 14.51 17.34 4.39
C LEU A 682 15.86 17.54 3.71
N GLU A 683 16.64 16.47 3.52
CA GLU A 683 17.94 16.50 2.84
C GLU A 683 17.83 16.99 1.38
N HIS A 684 16.75 16.61 0.69
CA HIS A 684 16.54 16.96 -0.71
C HIS A 684 15.91 18.34 -0.91
N VAL A 685 14.87 18.70 -0.16
CA VAL A 685 14.15 19.97 -0.33
C VAL A 685 14.80 21.12 0.44
N GLY A 686 15.62 20.83 1.45
CA GLY A 686 16.28 21.81 2.32
C GLY A 686 15.43 22.25 3.51
N GLU A 687 16.08 22.58 4.63
CA GLU A 687 15.44 22.92 5.91
C GLU A 687 14.47 24.10 5.83
N ASP A 688 14.74 25.06 4.94
CA ASP A 688 13.89 26.23 4.75
C ASP A 688 12.56 25.91 4.06
N ASN A 689 12.40 24.72 3.46
CA ASN A 689 11.27 24.37 2.58
C ASN A 689 10.37 23.26 3.17
N ILE A 690 10.56 22.93 4.43
CA ILE A 690 9.79 21.92 5.17
C ILE A 690 9.66 22.32 6.65
N PHE A 691 8.51 22.03 7.24
CA PHE A 691 8.20 22.40 8.63
C PHE A 691 8.47 21.23 9.56
N ILE A 692 9.68 21.15 10.10
CA ILE A 692 10.08 20.11 11.06
C ILE A 692 9.77 20.53 12.50
N PHE A 693 9.22 19.61 13.29
CA PHE A 693 8.98 19.77 14.73
C PHE A 693 9.11 18.44 15.50
N GLY A 694 8.98 18.53 16.82
CA GLY A 694 8.89 17.37 17.70
C GLY A 694 10.24 16.76 18.07
N ASN A 695 10.20 15.77 18.94
CA ASN A 695 11.37 15.02 19.38
C ASN A 695 11.91 14.12 18.26
N THR A 696 13.24 14.00 18.18
CA THR A 696 13.92 12.99 17.36
C THR A 696 13.70 11.59 17.93
N ALA A 697 13.93 10.54 17.12
CA ALA A 697 13.80 9.16 17.60
C ALA A 697 14.66 8.85 18.84
N ALA A 698 15.85 9.46 18.94
CA ALA A 698 16.72 9.32 20.11
C ALA A 698 16.15 10.03 21.35
N GLU A 699 15.58 11.22 21.18
CA GLU A 699 14.93 11.97 22.27
C GLU A 699 13.64 11.29 22.74
N VAL A 700 12.87 10.70 21.84
CA VAL A 700 11.69 9.88 22.16
C VAL A 700 12.07 8.72 23.08
N GLU A 701 13.12 7.97 22.73
CA GLU A 701 13.59 6.86 23.55
C GLU A 701 14.22 7.33 24.86
N ALA A 702 14.96 8.43 24.85
CA ALA A 702 15.52 9.02 26.07
C ALA A 702 14.41 9.47 27.04
N LEU A 703 13.36 10.12 26.54
CA LEU A 703 12.22 10.56 27.35
C LEU A 703 11.49 9.36 27.96
N ARG A 704 11.28 8.31 27.17
CA ARG A 704 10.68 7.05 27.62
C ARG A 704 11.53 6.38 28.71
N SER A 705 12.84 6.24 28.47
CA SER A 705 13.80 5.63 29.40
C SER A 705 13.96 6.42 30.71
N ASN A 706 13.79 7.74 30.67
CA ASN A 706 13.87 8.62 31.85
C ASN A 706 12.54 8.72 32.63
N GLY A 707 11.52 7.93 32.27
CA GLY A 707 10.26 7.87 33.00
C GLY A 707 9.26 8.99 32.64
N TYR A 708 9.08 9.24 31.34
CA TYR A 708 8.08 10.16 30.77
C TYR A 708 6.80 10.29 31.60
N GLN A 709 6.47 11.54 32.01
CA GLN A 709 5.27 11.88 32.79
C GLN A 709 4.35 12.79 31.96
N PRO A 710 3.35 12.25 31.24
CA PRO A 710 2.47 13.04 30.36
C PRO A 710 1.66 14.11 31.12
N ARG A 711 1.34 13.85 32.38
CA ARG A 711 0.57 14.76 33.23
C ARG A 711 1.28 16.10 33.45
N ASP A 712 2.60 16.12 33.47
CA ASP A 712 3.37 17.36 33.63
C ASP A 712 3.14 18.31 32.43
N TYR A 713 3.06 17.75 31.22
CA TYR A 713 2.74 18.52 30.01
C TYR A 713 1.32 19.08 30.04
N TYR A 714 0.36 18.29 30.52
CA TYR A 714 -1.03 18.73 30.73
C TYR A 714 -1.13 19.87 31.75
N ASP A 715 -0.39 19.81 32.85
CA ASP A 715 -0.48 20.81 33.92
C ASP A 715 0.22 22.13 33.57
N GLN A 716 1.28 22.07 32.74
CA GLN A 716 2.10 23.24 32.37
C GLN A 716 1.55 24.01 31.16
N ASP A 717 0.88 23.35 30.21
CA ASP A 717 0.37 23.98 28.99
C ASP A 717 -1.14 24.28 29.09
N GLN A 718 -1.48 25.57 29.23
CA GLN A 718 -2.87 26.00 29.40
C GLN A 718 -3.75 25.70 28.19
N GLU A 719 -3.23 25.80 26.96
CA GLU A 719 -4.01 25.55 25.74
C GLU A 719 -4.25 24.06 25.55
N LEU A 720 -3.23 23.25 25.79
CA LEU A 720 -3.33 21.79 25.80
C LEU A 720 -4.38 21.34 26.83
N ARG A 721 -4.27 21.86 28.06
CA ARG A 721 -5.22 21.58 29.13
C ARG A 721 -6.65 21.93 28.73
N GLN A 722 -6.86 23.08 28.11
CA GLN A 722 -8.17 23.50 27.64
C GLN A 722 -8.71 22.53 26.58
N ALA A 723 -7.93 22.21 25.55
CA ALA A 723 -8.36 21.31 24.47
C ALA A 723 -8.72 19.91 24.99
N LEU A 724 -7.86 19.33 25.83
CA LEU A 724 -8.09 18.03 26.46
C LEU A 724 -9.28 18.03 27.41
N THR A 725 -9.46 19.11 28.17
CA THR A 725 -10.63 19.24 29.07
C THR A 725 -11.91 19.31 28.25
N GLN A 726 -11.97 20.13 27.20
CA GLN A 726 -13.15 20.23 26.34
C GLN A 726 -13.50 18.88 25.68
N MET A 727 -12.48 18.14 25.23
CA MET A 727 -12.63 16.78 24.70
C MET A 727 -13.23 15.85 25.76
N GLY A 728 -12.67 15.82 26.98
CA GLY A 728 -13.07 14.89 28.04
C GLY A 728 -14.35 15.25 28.80
N THR A 729 -14.78 16.52 28.80
CA THR A 729 -16.01 16.99 29.47
C THR A 729 -17.23 17.06 28.54
N GLY A 730 -17.07 16.66 27.27
CA GLY A 730 -18.21 16.53 26.36
C GLY A 730 -18.61 17.80 25.61
N VAL A 731 -17.71 18.78 25.43
CA VAL A 731 -18.02 19.97 24.63
C VAL A 731 -18.38 19.60 23.19
N PHE A 732 -17.72 18.58 22.64
CA PHE A 732 -17.97 18.06 21.30
C PHE A 732 -18.98 16.90 21.26
N SER A 733 -19.37 16.37 22.42
CA SER A 733 -20.32 15.26 22.55
C SER A 733 -21.33 15.49 23.68
N PRO A 734 -22.14 16.57 23.64
CA PRO A 734 -22.98 16.98 24.77
C PRO A 734 -24.05 15.94 25.15
N GLN A 735 -24.46 15.09 24.23
CA GLN A 735 -25.40 13.97 24.50
C GLN A 735 -24.74 12.81 25.26
N GLU A 736 -23.41 12.71 25.21
CA GLU A 736 -22.61 11.68 25.87
C GLU A 736 -21.29 12.28 26.37
N PRO A 737 -21.33 13.05 27.48
CA PRO A 737 -20.16 13.85 27.87
C PRO A 737 -18.91 13.05 28.21
N GLY A 738 -19.06 11.80 28.63
CA GLY A 738 -17.95 10.89 28.95
C GLY A 738 -17.37 10.13 27.76
N ARG A 739 -17.88 10.33 26.53
CA ARG A 739 -17.52 9.54 25.33
C ARG A 739 -16.02 9.41 25.11
N TYR A 740 -15.27 10.51 25.26
CA TYR A 740 -13.84 10.57 24.97
C TYR A 740 -12.95 10.50 26.21
N ARG A 741 -13.52 10.13 27.36
CA ARG A 741 -12.75 9.99 28.60
C ARG A 741 -11.65 8.93 28.49
N GLY A 742 -11.90 7.84 27.76
CA GLY A 742 -10.88 6.81 27.48
C GLY A 742 -9.66 7.35 26.72
N LEU A 743 -9.87 8.23 25.73
CA LEU A 743 -8.78 8.91 25.00
C LEU A 743 -8.04 9.91 25.90
N LEU A 744 -8.76 10.62 26.77
CA LEU A 744 -8.14 11.52 27.74
C LEU A 744 -7.25 10.75 28.73
N ASP A 745 -7.77 9.65 29.28
CA ASP A 745 -7.07 8.82 30.24
C ASP A 745 -5.86 8.12 29.60
N SER A 746 -5.93 7.72 28.33
CA SER A 746 -4.77 7.16 27.63
C SER A 746 -3.61 8.16 27.50
N LEU A 747 -3.94 9.44 27.32
CA LEU A 747 -2.94 10.51 27.21
C LEU A 747 -2.39 10.95 28.58
N ILE A 748 -3.22 11.06 29.63
CA ILE A 748 -2.77 11.64 30.90
C ILE A 748 -2.37 10.58 31.93
N ASN A 749 -3.12 9.48 31.99
CA ASN A 749 -3.06 8.52 33.08
C ASN A 749 -2.39 7.20 32.70
N PHE A 750 -2.41 6.82 31.42
CA PHE A 750 -1.85 5.55 30.93
C PHE A 750 -0.57 5.72 30.09
N GLY A 751 0.12 6.85 30.28
CA GLY A 751 1.51 7.01 29.85
C GLY A 751 1.72 7.57 28.45
N ASP A 752 0.65 7.89 27.68
CA ASP A 752 0.75 8.49 26.34
C ASP A 752 1.83 7.81 25.49
N HIS A 753 1.61 6.53 25.18
CA HIS A 753 2.63 5.68 24.58
C HIS A 753 3.30 6.30 23.34
N TYR A 754 2.53 7.06 22.56
CA TYR A 754 2.97 7.73 21.33
C TYR A 754 3.37 9.20 21.51
N GLN A 755 3.60 9.63 22.75
CA GLN A 755 4.14 10.95 23.13
C GLN A 755 3.44 12.12 22.43
N VAL A 756 2.10 12.06 22.32
CA VAL A 756 1.27 13.12 21.77
C VAL A 756 1.43 14.41 22.58
N LEU A 757 1.47 14.32 23.91
CA LEU A 757 1.57 15.49 24.77
C LEU A 757 2.96 16.11 24.74
N ALA A 758 4.01 15.29 24.57
CA ALA A 758 5.39 15.76 24.50
C ALA A 758 5.66 16.65 23.28
N ASP A 759 5.07 16.30 22.13
CA ASP A 759 5.25 17.03 20.87
C ASP A 759 4.17 18.10 20.62
N TYR A 760 3.11 18.14 21.43
CA TYR A 760 1.97 19.02 21.18
C TYR A 760 2.36 20.50 21.05
N ARG A 761 3.17 21.03 21.96
CA ARG A 761 3.54 22.45 21.96
C ARG A 761 4.38 22.81 20.73
N SER A 762 5.42 22.01 20.44
CA SER A 762 6.26 22.25 19.27
C SER A 762 5.48 22.11 17.96
N TYR A 763 4.47 21.24 17.90
CA TYR A 763 3.54 21.13 16.78
C TYR A 763 2.70 22.40 16.59
N VAL A 764 2.07 22.90 17.66
CA VAL A 764 1.26 24.14 17.62
C VAL A 764 2.12 25.34 17.19
N ASP A 765 3.30 25.48 17.76
CA ASP A 765 4.21 26.59 17.42
C ASP A 765 4.71 26.48 15.97
N CYS A 766 4.86 25.26 15.44
CA CYS A 766 5.21 25.04 14.03
C CYS A 766 4.03 25.38 13.10
N GLN A 767 2.79 25.08 13.49
CA GLN A 767 1.60 25.49 12.76
C GLN A 767 1.44 27.02 12.70
N ASP A 768 1.89 27.75 13.72
CA ASP A 768 1.93 29.22 13.69
C ASP A 768 2.94 29.75 12.65
N LYS A 769 4.06 29.04 12.43
CA LYS A 769 5.02 29.35 11.33
C LYS A 769 4.42 29.09 9.95
N VAL A 770 3.62 28.03 9.81
CA VAL A 770 2.87 27.75 8.57
C VAL A 770 1.95 28.92 8.24
N ASP A 771 1.17 29.41 9.22
CA ASP A 771 0.31 30.57 9.04
C ASP A 771 1.10 31.83 8.66
N ALA A 772 2.25 32.06 9.27
CA ALA A 772 3.11 33.19 8.93
C ALA A 772 3.56 33.16 7.46
N LEU A 773 4.04 32.01 6.97
CA LEU A 773 4.47 31.85 5.58
C LEU A 773 3.28 31.90 4.60
N TYR A 774 2.11 31.36 4.95
CA TYR A 774 0.97 31.38 4.02
C TYR A 774 0.41 32.79 3.78
N ARG A 775 0.69 33.75 4.68
CA ARG A 775 0.40 35.18 4.47
C ARG A 775 1.31 35.83 3.41
N THR A 776 2.36 35.15 2.96
CA THR A 776 3.25 35.58 1.88
C THR A 776 3.14 34.62 0.68
N PRO A 777 2.14 34.77 -0.20
CA PRO A 777 1.83 33.79 -1.25
C PRO A 777 2.96 33.56 -2.27
N GLU A 778 3.74 34.60 -2.56
CA GLU A 778 4.91 34.50 -3.45
C GLU A 778 5.98 33.58 -2.84
N GLU A 779 6.32 33.79 -1.57
CA GLU A 779 7.28 32.94 -0.86
C GLU A 779 6.77 31.51 -0.69
N TRP A 780 5.48 31.33 -0.36
CA TRP A 780 4.86 30.01 -0.30
C TRP A 780 4.97 29.27 -1.64
N THR A 781 4.66 29.96 -2.74
CA THR A 781 4.73 29.38 -4.09
C THR A 781 6.17 29.03 -4.47
N ALA A 782 7.14 29.87 -4.14
CA ALA A 782 8.56 29.59 -4.36
C ALA A 782 9.01 28.34 -3.60
N LYS A 783 8.64 28.19 -2.33
CA LYS A 783 8.96 26.98 -1.53
C LYS A 783 8.24 25.73 -2.04
N ALA A 784 7.00 25.86 -2.52
CA ALA A 784 6.27 24.76 -3.15
C ALA A 784 6.93 24.32 -4.47
N MET A 785 7.42 25.28 -5.26
CA MET A 785 8.22 25.01 -6.46
C MET A 785 9.50 24.27 -6.15
N LEU A 786 10.24 24.71 -5.12
CA LEU A 786 11.44 24.02 -4.66
C LEU A 786 11.15 22.59 -4.19
N ASN A 787 10.00 22.35 -3.55
CA ASN A 787 9.59 20.98 -3.25
C ASN A 787 9.39 20.18 -4.55
N ILE A 788 8.66 20.68 -5.54
CA ILE A 788 8.45 19.97 -6.81
C ILE A 788 9.79 19.62 -7.48
N THR A 789 10.72 20.58 -7.57
CA THR A 789 11.98 20.43 -8.31
C THR A 789 12.94 19.43 -7.66
N HIS A 790 12.90 19.28 -6.33
CA HIS A 790 13.81 18.41 -5.59
C HIS A 790 13.26 16.99 -5.33
N MET A 791 12.08 16.65 -5.82
CA MET A 791 11.44 15.35 -5.56
C MET A 791 11.82 14.23 -6.55
N GLY A 792 12.75 14.48 -7.49
CA GLY A 792 13.18 13.49 -8.48
C GLY A 792 13.71 12.17 -7.90
N TYR A 793 14.41 12.22 -6.76
CA TYR A 793 14.96 11.04 -6.07
C TYR A 793 13.88 10.03 -5.64
N PHE A 794 12.66 10.49 -5.39
CA PHE A 794 11.57 9.67 -4.86
C PHE A 794 10.74 8.95 -5.93
N SER A 795 11.23 8.89 -7.18
CA SER A 795 10.64 8.05 -8.22
C SER A 795 10.77 6.57 -7.87
N SER A 796 9.69 5.81 -7.98
CA SER A 796 9.75 4.34 -7.85
C SER A 796 10.62 3.68 -8.94
N ASP A 797 10.91 4.36 -10.05
CA ASP A 797 11.83 3.83 -11.06
C ASP A 797 13.26 3.75 -10.53
N ARG A 798 13.67 4.74 -9.73
CA ARG A 798 14.98 4.75 -9.05
C ARG A 798 15.03 3.58 -8.07
N THR A 799 14.02 3.45 -7.21
CA THR A 799 13.87 2.34 -6.27
C THR A 799 13.95 0.98 -6.98
N VAL A 800 13.18 0.76 -8.04
CA VAL A 800 13.16 -0.51 -8.78
C VAL A 800 14.50 -0.79 -9.49
N ARG A 801 15.17 0.21 -10.04
CA ARG A 801 16.53 0.04 -10.60
C ARG A 801 17.52 -0.44 -9.54
N GLU A 802 17.45 0.13 -8.33
CA GLU A 802 18.30 -0.31 -7.22
C GLU A 802 18.01 -1.75 -6.80
N TYR A 803 16.74 -2.15 -6.67
CA TYR A 803 16.38 -3.54 -6.41
C TYR A 803 16.90 -4.48 -7.51
N ALA A 804 16.70 -4.11 -8.78
CA ALA A 804 17.16 -4.90 -9.92
C ALA A 804 18.68 -5.11 -9.91
N GLN A 805 19.46 -4.10 -9.53
CA GLN A 805 20.92 -4.14 -9.54
C GLN A 805 21.52 -4.77 -8.27
N LYS A 806 20.98 -4.44 -7.08
CA LYS A 806 21.57 -4.79 -5.78
C LYS A 806 21.03 -6.09 -5.19
N ILE A 807 19.84 -6.53 -5.63
CA ILE A 807 19.08 -7.61 -4.96
C ILE A 807 18.62 -8.70 -5.94
N TRP A 808 17.88 -8.34 -6.99
CA TRP A 808 17.25 -9.32 -7.89
C TRP A 808 18.16 -9.77 -9.04
N TYR A 809 19.13 -8.94 -9.41
CA TYR A 809 20.06 -9.16 -10.51
C TYR A 809 19.32 -9.50 -11.83
N ILE A 810 18.36 -8.65 -12.18
CA ILE A 810 17.56 -8.78 -13.42
C ILE A 810 17.87 -7.65 -14.40
N ASP A 811 17.83 -7.97 -15.69
CA ASP A 811 18.13 -7.03 -16.78
C ASP A 811 16.90 -6.71 -17.63
N LYS A 812 16.98 -5.59 -18.34
CA LYS A 812 15.93 -5.14 -19.26
C LYS A 812 15.73 -6.15 -20.39
N THR A 813 14.48 -6.52 -20.66
CA THR A 813 14.12 -7.32 -21.84
C THR A 813 14.22 -6.47 -23.10
N GLN A 814 14.87 -6.99 -24.15
CA GLN A 814 14.87 -6.37 -25.48
C GLN A 814 13.56 -6.73 -26.19
N LEU A 815 12.75 -5.74 -26.58
CA LEU A 815 11.41 -5.95 -27.14
C LEU A 815 11.36 -5.92 -28.66
#